data_AF-A0A803PWE4-F1
#
_entry.id   AF-A0A803PWE4-F1
#
_cell.length_a   1.000
_cell.length_b   1.000
_cell.length_c   1.000
_cell.angle_alpha   90.00
_cell.angle_beta   90.00
_cell.angle_gamma   90.00
#
_symmetry.space_group_name_H-M   'P 1'
#
loop_
_entity.id
_entity.type
_entity.pdbx_description
1 polymer ?
#
loop_
_entity_poly.entity_id
_entity_poly.type
_entity_poly.pdbx_seq_one_letter_code
_entity_poly.pdbx_strand_id
1 'polypeptide(L)'
;MEIVVLLYSLPLLYFIFIIWKRYQTRRDQHCYILDYQCYKPTDDRKLNTEFCGELIRRTKNLGLIEYKFLLKAIVSAGIGEQTYAPRIIFDGREDSPTIADGISEMEEFFFDSVGRLLRRNGISPSQIDVLVVNVSMLSTVPSLSSRIINHYKMREDIKVYNLTGMGCSASLISVDIVRNVFKSCQNKLAVVVTSESLSPNWYSGNDRSMILSNCLFRSGGCAILLTNKRSLQHKSMFRLKCLVRTHHGARDESYGCCLQTEDDQGRLGFHLAKNLPKAATRAFVDNLRIIAPKILPIRELLRFMAVWIYWKTTTSPKSSKKGSNRSVSPNSAVTSSSQAQVKPPVIDFRTGVDHFCIHTGGKAVIDGIGVNLDLSPYDLEPARMTLHRFGNTSASSLWYVLGYMEAKKRLKKGDRVFMISFGAGFKCNSCLWEVVRDLNGGEENVWNDDIDEYPPESLTNPFMEKFGWIQDEDPSTFKMPFDSGPVFHLLWTHIFTFIPQLAAQPNPPCMVDKVPEEEIRHISYKSKASSTSQASHQRSDNGGRQSAPVQPQNQGSNIHIPAFRGFSAGVLGSHNVHEISGGNSRDLERLKGAINGNAIYSDPFQLADSKKRKTVLLEGPLGPIGSTSKDLASNGPNEMEFTDGVIIENNPSTGKSYLGRHCAPLTGGSSGWWVWSSVSQWVRLSIEKPSGGGGFERVREKGEEDRDFSSNTCSAVAVSMEKADTEAPITSHPYNLLLSSPAGLSPSQLTVVFDEAYDRVPHPDSDLENSISEIWNEKTQRNASLFNGSKFRYGGHTLCNADGSIQESHVRLHLGLTDYRTFVGTNLNSLWERFLVTSEDDSVRCRHTSSPLGNGAIIETSDKKILVLKRSNNVGEFPGHFAFPGGHPEPEEVGIECHQREKKLMDSDIINKKVSQEMFDSIIREVVEETGVPTTSLCKPVFIGISRRELNVRPAAFFFIKCTLDSNEVKELYSSAQDGFESTQLYTVSMVELEDMTSKMPGCHHGGYALYKLMVEAQKGF
;
A
#
# COMPACT_ATOMS: atom_id res chain seq x y z
N MET A 1 -18.83 16.66 71.43
CA MET A 1 -18.00 17.38 70.43
C MET A 1 -16.82 16.53 69.97
N GLU A 2 -15.79 16.34 70.80
CA GLU A 2 -14.47 15.81 70.40
C GLU A 2 -14.51 14.45 69.67
N ILE A 3 -15.26 13.47 70.18
CA ILE A 3 -15.44 12.15 69.55
C ILE A 3 -16.00 12.27 68.11
N VAL A 4 -16.90 13.24 67.87
CA VAL A 4 -17.49 13.50 66.55
C VAL A 4 -16.45 14.12 65.60
N VAL A 5 -15.59 15.01 66.10
CA VAL A 5 -14.47 15.58 65.33
C VAL A 5 -13.45 14.50 64.95
N LEU A 6 -13.16 13.56 65.84
CA LEU A 6 -12.32 12.39 65.56
C LEU A 6 -12.93 11.44 64.52
N LEU A 7 -14.23 11.19 64.61
CA LEU A 7 -14.96 10.34 63.64
C LEU A 7 -14.94 10.91 62.20
N TYR A 8 -14.96 12.24 62.04
CA TYR A 8 -14.87 12.86 60.71
C TYR A 8 -13.43 13.16 60.24
N SER A 9 -12.48 13.36 61.15
CA SER A 9 -11.09 13.67 60.76
C SER A 9 -10.34 12.45 60.21
N LEU A 10 -10.57 11.25 60.73
CA LEU A 10 -9.92 10.02 60.25
C LEU A 10 -10.27 9.67 58.78
N PRO A 11 -11.55 9.66 58.34
CA PRO A 11 -11.90 9.49 56.93
C PRO A 11 -11.34 10.61 56.03
N LEU A 12 -11.33 11.86 56.51
CA LEU A 12 -10.79 13.00 55.76
C LEU A 12 -9.28 12.87 55.55
N LEU A 13 -8.52 12.50 56.60
CA LEU A 13 -7.08 12.23 56.51
C LEU A 13 -6.78 11.04 55.59
N TYR A 14 -7.59 9.98 55.63
CA TYR A 14 -7.45 8.84 54.73
C TYR A 14 -7.75 9.22 53.26
N PHE A 15 -8.76 10.06 53.03
CA PHE A 15 -9.09 10.59 51.69
C PHE A 15 -7.98 11.51 51.15
N ILE A 16 -7.44 12.40 51.99
CA ILE A 16 -6.26 13.23 51.68
C ILE A 16 -5.05 12.34 51.37
N PHE A 17 -4.81 11.28 52.15
CA PHE A 17 -3.74 10.31 51.89
C PHE A 17 -3.94 9.57 50.56
N ILE A 18 -5.18 9.16 50.21
CA ILE A 18 -5.49 8.57 48.90
C ILE A 18 -5.20 9.57 47.77
N ILE A 19 -5.64 10.83 47.89
CA ILE A 19 -5.38 11.88 46.90
C ILE A 19 -3.88 12.12 46.75
N TRP A 20 -3.16 12.28 47.86
CA TRP A 20 -1.71 12.50 47.88
C TRP A 20 -0.94 11.32 47.28
N LYS A 21 -1.26 10.09 47.68
CA LYS A 21 -0.68 8.86 47.11
C LYS A 21 -0.97 8.77 45.61
N ARG A 22 -2.21 9.04 45.16
CA ARG A 22 -2.61 9.00 43.75
C ARG A 22 -1.96 10.11 42.91
N TYR A 23 -1.75 11.30 43.48
CA TYR A 23 -0.98 12.40 42.89
C TYR A 23 0.51 12.05 42.78
N GLN A 24 1.10 11.54 43.87
CA GLN A 24 2.51 11.15 43.92
C GLN A 24 2.79 10.03 42.92
N THR A 25 2.00 8.96 42.92
CA THR A 25 2.08 7.89 41.92
C THR A 25 2.00 8.46 40.50
N ARG A 26 0.98 9.26 40.16
CA ARG A 26 0.86 9.87 38.81
C ARG A 26 2.10 10.68 38.41
N ARG A 27 2.74 11.37 39.36
CA ARG A 27 3.97 12.18 39.14
C ARG A 27 5.24 11.33 38.94
N ASP A 28 5.21 10.04 39.28
CA ASP A 28 6.29 9.06 39.00
C ASP A 28 6.09 8.27 37.70
N GLN A 29 4.95 8.44 37.01
CA GLN A 29 4.61 7.71 35.79
C GLN A 29 5.03 8.44 34.49
N HIS A 30 5.85 9.48 34.60
CA HIS A 30 6.40 10.19 33.45
C HIS A 30 7.53 9.39 32.78
N CYS A 31 7.55 9.34 31.45
CA CYS A 31 8.63 8.77 30.67
C CYS A 31 9.46 9.90 30.06
N TYR A 32 10.77 9.88 30.32
CA TYR A 32 11.73 10.85 29.78
C TYR A 32 12.78 10.14 28.93
N ILE A 33 13.26 10.81 27.88
CA ILE A 33 14.52 10.46 27.22
C ILE A 33 15.62 11.29 27.86
N LEU A 34 16.67 10.62 28.33
CA LEU A 34 17.88 11.25 28.85
C LEU A 34 18.82 11.63 27.71
N ASP A 35 19.07 10.67 26.82
CA ASP A 35 20.04 10.76 25.74
C ASP A 35 19.76 9.69 24.67
N TYR A 36 20.35 9.82 23.48
CA TYR A 36 20.30 8.80 22.42
C TYR A 36 21.59 8.82 21.57
N GLN A 37 21.95 7.67 20.99
CA GLN A 37 23.07 7.52 20.07
C GLN A 37 22.60 6.83 18.79
N CYS A 38 22.65 7.53 17.67
CA CYS A 38 22.53 6.94 16.35
C CYS A 38 23.88 6.35 15.89
N TYR A 39 23.82 5.31 15.06
CA TYR A 39 24.99 4.65 14.49
C TYR A 39 25.34 5.24 13.12
N LYS A 40 26.60 5.63 12.89
CA LYS A 40 27.13 5.97 11.56
C LYS A 40 28.08 4.81 11.18
N PRO A 41 27.69 3.93 10.23
CA PRO A 41 28.60 2.92 9.71
C PRO A 41 29.86 3.57 9.13
N THR A 42 30.96 2.84 9.15
CA THR A 42 32.24 3.31 8.62
C THR A 42 32.23 3.45 7.09
N ASP A 43 33.01 4.40 6.58
CA ASP A 43 32.93 4.89 5.19
C ASP A 43 33.34 3.87 4.11
N ASP A 44 34.03 2.79 4.48
CA ASP A 44 34.27 1.59 3.65
C ASP A 44 32.97 0.89 3.20
N ARG A 45 31.81 1.26 3.77
CA ARG A 45 30.49 0.72 3.45
C ARG A 45 29.56 1.71 2.71
N LYS A 46 30.09 2.81 2.17
CA LYS A 46 29.28 3.80 1.43
C LYS A 46 28.81 3.28 0.06
N LEU A 47 27.51 3.43 -0.20
CA LEU A 47 26.85 3.10 -1.46
C LEU A 47 26.79 4.32 -2.39
N ASN A 48 27.92 4.61 -3.04
CA ASN A 48 27.94 5.58 -4.14
C ASN A 48 27.35 4.99 -5.45
N THR A 49 27.10 5.84 -6.44
CA THR A 49 26.48 5.48 -7.73
C THR A 49 27.31 4.46 -8.51
N GLU A 50 28.64 4.52 -8.38
CA GLU A 50 29.56 3.60 -9.06
C GLU A 50 29.47 2.18 -8.51
N PHE A 51 29.61 2.02 -7.19
CA PHE A 51 29.51 0.71 -6.54
C PHE A 51 28.09 0.13 -6.65
N CYS A 52 27.04 0.96 -6.61
CA CYS A 52 25.69 0.49 -6.90
C CYS A 52 25.55 -0.03 -8.33
N GLY A 53 26.18 0.63 -9.31
CA GLY A 53 26.28 0.13 -10.68
C GLY A 53 27.02 -1.21 -10.78
N GLU A 54 28.11 -1.39 -10.02
CA GLU A 54 28.77 -2.69 -9.93
C GLU A 54 27.86 -3.78 -9.35
N LEU A 55 27.14 -3.48 -8.26
CA LEU A 55 26.24 -4.40 -7.58
C LEU A 55 25.06 -4.83 -8.46
N ILE A 56 24.50 -3.88 -9.21
CA ILE A 56 23.50 -4.13 -10.26
C ILE A 56 24.08 -5.07 -11.33
N ARG A 57 25.34 -4.86 -11.77
CA ARG A 57 26.05 -5.77 -12.70
C ARG A 57 26.38 -7.15 -12.10
N ARG A 58 26.64 -7.25 -10.79
CA ARG A 58 26.88 -8.54 -10.09
C ARG A 58 25.62 -9.40 -10.03
N THR A 59 24.45 -8.79 -9.97
CA THR A 59 23.15 -9.46 -9.79
C THR A 59 22.64 -10.08 -11.09
N LYS A 60 23.12 -11.29 -11.41
CA LYS A 60 22.88 -12.01 -12.69
C LYS A 60 21.42 -12.35 -13.01
N ASN A 61 20.51 -12.22 -12.05
CA ASN A 61 19.09 -12.61 -12.21
C ASN A 61 18.22 -11.51 -12.85
N LEU A 62 18.78 -10.32 -13.13
CA LEU A 62 18.05 -9.14 -13.61
C LEU A 62 18.05 -9.03 -15.14
N GLY A 63 16.87 -8.87 -15.74
CA GLY A 63 16.72 -8.50 -17.15
C GLY A 63 16.64 -6.98 -17.36
N LEU A 64 16.57 -6.53 -18.62
CA LEU A 64 16.47 -5.10 -18.94
C LEU A 64 15.27 -4.42 -18.27
N ILE A 65 14.13 -5.09 -18.17
CA ILE A 65 12.92 -4.49 -17.59
C ILE A 65 13.12 -4.27 -16.07
N GLU A 66 13.84 -5.16 -15.41
CA GLU A 66 14.25 -5.04 -14.00
C GLU A 66 15.31 -3.95 -13.83
N TYR A 67 16.26 -3.79 -14.76
CA TYR A 67 17.21 -2.66 -14.75
C TYR A 67 16.51 -1.30 -14.96
N LYS A 68 15.58 -1.19 -15.93
CA LYS A 68 14.76 0.03 -16.13
C LYS A 68 13.91 0.33 -14.88
N PHE A 69 13.35 -0.68 -14.24
CA PHE A 69 12.61 -0.55 -12.98
C PHE A 69 13.52 -0.09 -11.81
N LEU A 70 14.69 -0.71 -11.65
CA LEU A 70 15.69 -0.35 -10.64
C LEU A 70 16.14 1.10 -10.76
N LEU A 71 16.52 1.53 -11.96
CA LEU A 71 16.92 2.91 -12.24
C LEU A 71 15.81 3.89 -11.84
N LYS A 72 14.59 3.64 -12.32
CA LYS A 72 13.41 4.47 -11.98
C LYS A 72 13.15 4.49 -10.47
N ALA A 73 13.31 3.36 -9.78
CA ALA A 73 13.12 3.26 -8.33
C ALA A 73 14.18 4.03 -7.54
N ILE A 74 15.47 3.87 -7.86
CA ILE A 74 16.60 4.54 -7.20
C ILE A 74 16.48 6.07 -7.35
N VAL A 75 16.28 6.54 -8.58
CA VAL A 75 16.13 7.97 -8.89
C VAL A 75 14.91 8.57 -8.19
N SER A 76 13.80 7.83 -8.12
CA SER A 76 12.57 8.30 -7.45
C SER A 76 12.62 8.21 -5.92
N ALA A 77 13.53 7.43 -5.34
CA ALA A 77 13.56 7.14 -3.90
C ALA A 77 13.83 8.38 -3.03
N GLY A 78 14.57 9.37 -3.55
CA GLY A 78 15.03 10.53 -2.78
C GLY A 78 16.22 10.22 -1.87
N ILE A 79 17.00 9.19 -2.20
CA ILE A 79 18.19 8.73 -1.47
C ILE A 79 19.45 9.18 -2.23
N GLY A 80 20.46 9.63 -1.50
CA GLY A 80 21.75 10.08 -2.03
C GLY A 80 22.90 9.08 -1.82
N GLU A 81 24.09 9.45 -2.31
CA GLU A 81 25.28 8.57 -2.39
C GLU A 81 26.00 8.30 -1.06
N GLN A 82 25.67 9.05 0.00
CA GLN A 82 26.37 8.95 1.29
C GLN A 82 25.78 7.87 2.21
N THR A 83 24.87 7.02 1.70
CA THR A 83 24.19 5.96 2.47
C THR A 83 25.03 4.68 2.58
N TYR A 84 24.63 3.75 3.45
CA TYR A 84 25.48 2.60 3.84
C TYR A 84 24.79 1.22 3.68
N ALA A 85 25.57 0.19 3.35
CA ALA A 85 25.15 -1.22 3.24
C ALA A 85 25.84 -2.13 4.29
N PRO A 86 25.35 -3.39 4.47
CA PRO A 86 26.07 -4.39 5.25
C PRO A 86 27.37 -4.81 4.55
N ARG A 87 28.35 -5.30 5.33
CA ARG A 87 29.71 -5.65 4.84
C ARG A 87 29.69 -6.67 3.69
N ILE A 88 28.77 -7.63 3.74
CA ILE A 88 28.67 -8.73 2.78
C ILE A 88 28.53 -8.29 1.31
N ILE A 89 27.98 -7.10 1.05
CA ILE A 89 27.77 -6.58 -0.31
C ILE A 89 29.11 -6.16 -0.92
N PHE A 90 30.00 -5.62 -0.09
CA PHE A 90 31.36 -5.24 -0.47
C PHE A 90 32.24 -6.48 -0.63
N ASP A 91 32.03 -7.50 0.22
CA ASP A 91 32.66 -8.83 0.11
C ASP A 91 32.24 -9.61 -1.16
N GLY A 92 31.15 -9.24 -1.85
CA GLY A 92 30.60 -10.00 -2.98
C GLY A 92 29.86 -11.27 -2.54
N ARG A 93 29.26 -11.26 -1.34
CA ARG A 93 28.58 -12.41 -0.70
C ARG A 93 27.07 -12.21 -0.54
N GLU A 94 26.49 -11.25 -1.25
CA GLU A 94 25.05 -10.95 -1.28
C GLU A 94 24.15 -12.17 -1.58
N ASP A 95 24.60 -13.11 -2.41
CA ASP A 95 23.91 -14.38 -2.72
C ASP A 95 24.12 -15.50 -1.68
N SER A 96 25.02 -15.33 -0.70
CA SER A 96 25.39 -16.37 0.28
C SER A 96 25.59 -15.85 1.71
N PRO A 97 24.64 -15.08 2.27
CA PRO A 97 24.75 -14.55 3.63
C PRO A 97 24.62 -15.66 4.67
N THR A 98 25.36 -15.53 5.78
CA THR A 98 25.25 -16.44 6.92
C THR A 98 24.55 -15.78 8.11
N ILE A 99 24.05 -16.61 9.04
CA ILE A 99 23.53 -16.13 10.33
C ILE A 99 24.64 -15.39 11.12
N ALA A 100 25.91 -15.76 10.92
CA ALA A 100 27.05 -15.09 11.56
C ALA A 100 27.27 -13.66 11.03
N ASP A 101 27.01 -13.40 9.75
CA ASP A 101 27.10 -12.05 9.17
C ASP A 101 26.10 -11.09 9.83
N GLY A 102 24.82 -11.50 9.94
CA GLY A 102 23.79 -10.71 10.62
C GLY A 102 24.04 -10.52 12.12
N ILE A 103 24.63 -11.52 12.79
CA ILE A 103 25.10 -11.38 14.18
C ILE A 103 26.23 -10.33 14.27
N SER A 104 27.21 -10.38 13.37
CA SER A 104 28.35 -9.47 13.36
C SER A 104 27.92 -8.02 13.06
N GLU A 105 27.01 -7.83 12.10
CA GLU A 105 26.40 -6.53 11.77
C GLU A 105 25.73 -5.90 13.01
N MET A 106 24.98 -6.70 13.78
CA MET A 106 24.29 -6.23 14.98
C MET A 106 25.23 -6.04 16.16
N GLU A 107 26.22 -6.91 16.36
CA GLU A 107 27.20 -6.76 17.44
C GLU A 107 28.14 -5.56 17.23
N GLU A 108 28.54 -5.24 15.99
CA GLU A 108 29.28 -4.01 15.65
C GLU A 108 28.49 -2.75 16.07
N PHE A 109 27.21 -2.68 15.72
CA PHE A 109 26.30 -1.61 16.15
C PHE A 109 26.12 -1.57 17.68
N PHE A 110 25.88 -2.71 18.32
CA PHE A 110 25.62 -2.77 19.76
C PHE A 110 26.83 -2.30 20.57
N PHE A 111 28.04 -2.72 20.21
CA PHE A 111 29.26 -2.40 20.96
C PHE A 111 29.66 -0.93 20.81
N ASP A 112 29.44 -0.35 19.62
CA ASP A 112 29.56 1.08 19.39
C ASP A 112 28.52 1.88 20.17
N SER A 113 27.24 1.79 19.78
CA SER A 113 26.26 2.83 20.10
C SER A 113 25.69 2.70 21.51
N VAL A 114 25.50 1.48 22.04
CA VAL A 114 25.17 1.30 23.47
C VAL A 114 26.39 1.67 24.32
N GLY A 115 27.61 1.39 23.82
CA GLY A 115 28.86 1.72 24.49
C GLY A 115 29.08 3.22 24.65
N ARG A 116 28.95 4.01 23.57
CA ARG A 116 29.02 5.48 23.61
C ARG A 116 27.96 6.05 24.54
N LEU A 117 26.69 5.66 24.35
CA LEU A 117 25.56 6.14 25.14
C LEU A 117 25.76 5.95 26.65
N LEU A 118 26.19 4.77 27.09
CA LEU A 118 26.44 4.50 28.51
C LEU A 118 27.66 5.25 29.04
N ARG A 119 28.77 5.31 28.28
CA ARG A 119 29.98 6.08 28.66
C ARG A 119 29.70 7.58 28.79
N ARG A 120 29.07 8.20 27.77
CA ARG A 120 28.75 9.64 27.76
C ARG A 120 27.88 10.07 28.94
N ASN A 121 26.96 9.20 29.38
CA ASN A 121 26.08 9.47 30.52
C ASN A 121 26.70 9.09 31.89
N GLY A 122 27.87 8.45 31.91
CA GLY A 122 28.48 7.93 33.14
C GLY A 122 27.66 6.82 33.81
N ILE A 123 26.90 6.04 33.03
CA ILE A 123 25.99 5.00 33.54
C ILE A 123 26.62 3.63 33.37
N SER A 124 26.76 2.90 34.47
CA SER A 124 27.18 1.49 34.44
C SER A 124 26.09 0.62 33.81
N PRO A 125 26.42 -0.40 32.99
CA PRO A 125 25.44 -1.38 32.53
C PRO A 125 24.64 -2.03 33.65
N SER A 126 25.23 -2.22 34.84
CA SER A 126 24.55 -2.75 36.03
C SER A 126 23.46 -1.82 36.61
N GLN A 127 23.35 -0.58 36.12
CA GLN A 127 22.31 0.38 36.49
C GLN A 127 21.09 0.39 35.55
N ILE A 128 21.14 -0.34 34.42
CA ILE A 128 20.01 -0.46 33.49
C ILE A 128 19.02 -1.50 34.01
N ASP A 129 17.77 -1.11 34.27
CA ASP A 129 16.73 -1.98 34.84
C ASP A 129 15.92 -2.72 33.75
N VAL A 130 15.82 -2.11 32.57
CA VAL A 130 15.03 -2.60 31.44
C VAL A 130 15.84 -2.51 30.15
N LEU A 131 15.84 -3.57 29.34
CA LEU A 131 16.41 -3.57 28.00
C LEU A 131 15.33 -3.99 27.00
N VAL A 132 15.03 -3.13 26.02
CA VAL A 132 14.19 -3.48 24.86
C VAL A 132 15.08 -3.47 23.63
N VAL A 133 15.11 -4.57 22.87
CA VAL A 133 15.86 -4.68 21.61
C VAL A 133 14.86 -4.92 20.50
N ASN A 134 14.95 -4.12 19.44
CA ASN A 134 14.16 -4.26 18.23
C ASN A 134 15.09 -4.45 17.02
N VAL A 135 15.01 -5.62 16.41
CA VAL A 135 15.57 -5.93 15.08
C VAL A 135 14.54 -6.84 14.42
N SER A 136 13.90 -6.38 13.34
CA SER A 136 12.73 -7.05 12.77
C SER A 136 13.11 -8.36 12.08
N MET A 137 14.18 -8.31 11.28
CA MET A 137 14.55 -9.31 10.28
C MET A 137 15.71 -10.25 10.73
N LEU A 138 16.02 -10.30 12.03
CA LEU A 138 16.99 -11.24 12.59
C LEU A 138 16.54 -11.80 13.93
N SER A 139 16.28 -13.11 13.96
CA SER A 139 15.98 -13.87 15.18
C SER A 139 17.07 -14.91 15.39
N THR A 140 17.65 -14.97 16.59
CA THR A 140 18.82 -15.81 16.90
C THR A 140 18.71 -16.46 18.28
N VAL A 141 19.40 -17.58 18.46
CA VAL A 141 19.56 -18.28 19.75
C VAL A 141 21.07 -18.42 20.01
N PRO A 142 21.63 -17.83 21.10
CA PRO A 142 20.99 -16.93 22.04
C PRO A 142 20.59 -15.59 21.38
N SER A 143 19.55 -14.95 21.94
CA SER A 143 18.97 -13.72 21.37
C SER A 143 19.93 -12.54 21.35
N LEU A 144 19.67 -11.58 20.45
CA LEU A 144 20.40 -10.31 20.37
C LEU A 144 20.40 -9.57 21.72
N SER A 145 19.28 -9.57 22.43
CA SER A 145 19.20 -9.01 23.79
C SER A 145 20.10 -9.74 24.81
N SER A 146 20.22 -11.07 24.70
CA SER A 146 21.11 -11.89 25.53
C SER A 146 22.59 -11.62 25.23
N ARG A 147 22.93 -11.32 23.96
CA ARG A 147 24.28 -10.94 23.52
C ARG A 147 24.71 -9.61 24.14
N ILE A 148 23.85 -8.59 24.10
CA ILE A 148 24.06 -7.29 24.78
C ILE A 148 24.27 -7.49 26.29
N ILE A 149 23.40 -8.26 26.95
CA ILE A 149 23.50 -8.55 28.39
C ILE A 149 24.82 -9.24 28.74
N ASN A 150 25.24 -10.23 27.94
CA ASN A 150 26.49 -10.95 28.14
C ASN A 150 27.73 -10.09 27.86
N HIS A 151 27.74 -9.26 26.82
CA HIS A 151 28.88 -8.39 26.52
C HIS A 151 29.10 -7.38 27.65
N TYR A 152 28.06 -6.62 28.00
CA TYR A 152 28.15 -5.55 28.99
C TYR A 152 28.07 -6.01 30.46
N LYS A 153 27.96 -7.33 30.72
CA LYS A 153 27.79 -7.92 32.06
C LYS A 153 26.67 -7.23 32.85
N MET A 154 25.51 -7.08 32.21
CA MET A 154 24.33 -6.51 32.84
C MET A 154 23.82 -7.42 33.98
N ARG A 155 23.03 -6.85 34.89
CA ARG A 155 22.50 -7.53 36.08
C ARG A 155 21.66 -8.78 35.73
N GLU A 156 21.64 -9.75 36.63
CA GLU A 156 20.87 -11.00 36.49
C GLU A 156 19.34 -10.80 36.48
N ASP A 157 18.82 -9.77 37.16
CA ASP A 157 17.38 -9.53 37.28
C ASP A 157 16.81 -8.57 36.21
N ILE A 158 17.59 -8.20 35.18
CA ILE A 158 17.19 -7.23 34.16
C ILE A 158 15.89 -7.63 33.44
N LYS A 159 14.99 -6.66 33.19
CA LYS A 159 13.74 -6.92 32.46
C LYS A 159 13.99 -6.74 30.96
N VAL A 160 14.07 -7.85 30.24
CA VAL A 160 14.47 -7.88 28.84
C VAL A 160 13.29 -8.19 27.90
N TYR A 161 13.24 -7.49 26.78
CA TYR A 161 12.24 -7.65 25.73
C TYR A 161 12.94 -7.66 24.36
N ASN A 162 12.84 -8.76 23.61
CA ASN A 162 13.41 -8.90 22.27
C ASN A 162 12.28 -8.91 21.24
N LEU A 163 12.20 -7.90 20.39
CA LEU A 163 11.13 -7.69 19.41
C LEU A 163 11.66 -7.99 17.99
N THR A 164 10.91 -8.81 17.25
CA THR A 164 11.14 -9.19 15.85
C THR A 164 9.84 -9.00 15.05
N GLY A 165 9.90 -8.94 13.71
CA GLY A 165 8.71 -8.80 12.85
C GLY A 165 7.89 -7.51 13.02
N MET A 166 8.42 -6.48 13.70
CA MET A 166 7.67 -5.25 14.00
C MET A 166 7.87 -4.13 12.96
N GLY A 167 8.92 -4.20 12.16
CA GLY A 167 9.25 -3.28 11.07
C GLY A 167 9.53 -1.85 11.55
N CYS A 168 9.50 -0.89 10.62
CA CYS A 168 9.83 0.50 10.89
C CYS A 168 8.98 1.20 11.97
N SER A 169 7.86 0.59 12.38
CA SER A 169 6.92 1.10 13.38
C SER A 169 7.42 0.94 14.83
N ALA A 170 8.48 0.16 15.03
CA ALA A 170 8.78 -0.48 16.31
C ALA A 170 9.47 0.39 17.36
N SER A 171 10.12 1.49 16.98
CA SER A 171 10.70 2.46 17.93
C SER A 171 9.65 2.95 18.94
N LEU A 172 8.48 3.36 18.45
CA LEU A 172 7.40 3.85 19.32
C LEU A 172 6.68 2.73 20.09
N ILE A 173 6.72 1.49 19.60
CA ILE A 173 6.23 0.32 20.33
C ILE A 173 7.16 0.01 21.52
N SER A 174 8.47 0.09 21.30
CA SER A 174 9.49 -0.08 22.34
C SER A 174 9.39 1.00 23.43
N VAL A 175 9.19 2.26 23.03
CA VAL A 175 8.91 3.37 23.96
C VAL A 175 7.62 3.15 24.75
N ASP A 176 6.55 2.62 24.13
CA ASP A 176 5.29 2.31 24.84
C ASP A 176 5.45 1.16 25.84
N ILE A 177 6.25 0.13 25.54
CA ILE A 177 6.62 -0.93 26.50
C ILE A 177 7.34 -0.31 27.71
N VAL A 178 8.41 0.46 27.47
CA VAL A 178 9.16 1.15 28.54
C VAL A 178 8.26 2.07 29.36
N ARG A 179 7.39 2.85 28.71
CA ARG A 179 6.38 3.70 29.35
C ARG A 179 5.44 2.88 30.24
N ASN A 180 5.02 1.69 29.83
CA ASN A 180 4.13 0.84 30.61
C ASN A 180 4.85 0.18 31.81
N VAL A 181 6.14 -0.12 31.68
CA VAL A 181 6.98 -0.47 32.85
C VAL A 181 7.13 0.73 33.80
N PHE A 182 7.42 1.94 33.30
CA PHE A 182 7.53 3.16 34.12
C PHE A 182 6.22 3.60 34.77
N LYS A 183 5.05 3.22 34.22
CA LYS A 183 3.76 3.38 34.91
C LYS A 183 3.64 2.50 36.17
N SER A 184 4.37 1.38 36.20
CA SER A 184 4.20 0.28 37.16
C SER A 184 5.36 0.21 38.17
N CYS A 185 6.56 0.62 37.76
CA CYS A 185 7.80 0.57 38.55
C CYS A 185 8.45 1.96 38.62
N GLN A 186 8.73 2.44 39.82
CA GLN A 186 9.33 3.77 40.04
C GLN A 186 10.87 3.74 39.94
N ASN A 187 11.46 4.89 39.63
CA ASN A 187 12.91 5.14 39.64
C ASN A 187 13.74 4.14 38.82
N LYS A 188 13.30 3.82 37.61
CA LYS A 188 13.98 2.88 36.70
C LYS A 188 14.75 3.59 35.56
N LEU A 189 15.80 2.94 35.07
CA LEU A 189 16.49 3.25 33.81
C LEU A 189 16.17 2.17 32.78
N ALA A 190 15.93 2.57 31.54
CA ALA A 190 15.71 1.68 30.42
C ALA A 190 16.62 2.04 29.25
N VAL A 191 17.08 1.04 28.50
CA VAL A 191 17.67 1.22 27.18
C VAL A 191 16.74 0.59 26.14
N VAL A 192 16.42 1.36 25.10
CA VAL A 192 15.82 0.85 23.87
C VAL A 192 16.92 0.79 22.82
N VAL A 193 17.12 -0.35 22.18
CA VAL A 193 18.02 -0.54 21.05
C VAL A 193 17.17 -0.86 19.84
N THR A 194 17.37 -0.16 18.72
CA THR A 194 16.57 -0.33 17.50
C THR A 194 17.45 -0.25 16.26
N SER A 195 17.40 -1.27 15.41
CA SER A 195 18.16 -1.37 14.15
C SER A 195 17.47 -2.39 13.23
N GLU A 196 18.09 -2.72 12.11
CA GLU A 196 17.66 -3.74 11.17
C GLU A 196 18.91 -4.43 10.61
N SER A 197 18.94 -5.76 10.59
CA SER A 197 20.05 -6.50 9.97
C SER A 197 19.73 -6.75 8.52
N LEU A 198 20.51 -6.13 7.64
CA LEU A 198 20.33 -6.26 6.20
C LEU A 198 21.10 -7.44 5.63
N SER A 199 22.14 -7.91 6.32
CA SER A 199 23.02 -8.98 5.80
C SER A 199 22.27 -10.26 5.39
N PRO A 200 21.43 -10.90 6.24
CA PRO A 200 20.72 -12.11 5.85
C PRO A 200 19.41 -11.85 5.07
N ASN A 201 19.18 -10.62 4.61
CA ASN A 201 17.90 -10.19 4.03
C ASN A 201 18.05 -9.40 2.71
N TRP A 202 19.21 -9.46 2.06
CA TRP A 202 19.39 -8.90 0.72
C TRP A 202 18.71 -9.80 -0.32
N TYR A 203 17.84 -9.24 -1.15
CA TYR A 203 17.11 -10.03 -2.15
C TYR A 203 17.83 -10.02 -3.50
N SER A 204 18.27 -11.17 -3.99
CA SER A 204 18.98 -11.31 -5.28
C SER A 204 18.13 -11.86 -6.43
N GLY A 205 16.84 -12.10 -6.21
CA GLY A 205 15.91 -12.53 -7.26
C GLY A 205 15.40 -11.39 -8.16
N ASN A 206 14.40 -11.68 -8.98
CA ASN A 206 13.88 -10.77 -10.01
C ASN A 206 12.48 -10.17 -9.72
N ASP A 207 11.84 -10.50 -8.59
CA ASP A 207 10.57 -9.86 -8.22
C ASP A 207 10.77 -8.38 -7.86
N ARG A 208 10.25 -7.50 -8.72
CA ARG A 208 10.27 -6.03 -8.58
C ARG A 208 9.66 -5.54 -7.27
N SER A 209 8.71 -6.27 -6.68
CA SER A 209 8.09 -5.95 -5.39
C SER A 209 8.99 -6.24 -4.19
N MET A 210 9.99 -7.13 -4.35
CA MET A 210 10.99 -7.46 -3.34
C MET A 210 12.29 -6.69 -3.56
N ILE A 211 12.75 -6.53 -4.82
CA ILE A 211 13.91 -5.70 -5.23
C ILE A 211 13.85 -4.29 -4.65
N LEU A 212 12.65 -3.71 -4.55
CA LEU A 212 12.47 -2.36 -4.01
C LEU A 212 13.01 -2.21 -2.57
N SER A 213 13.09 -3.30 -1.79
CA SER A 213 13.71 -3.28 -0.46
C SER A 213 15.20 -2.90 -0.50
N ASN A 214 15.97 -3.47 -1.43
CA ASN A 214 17.39 -3.15 -1.65
C ASN A 214 17.61 -1.68 -2.02
N CYS A 215 16.68 -1.09 -2.78
CA CYS A 215 16.74 0.33 -3.14
C CYS A 215 16.56 1.26 -1.93
N LEU A 216 15.67 0.90 -1.00
CA LEU A 216 15.22 1.76 0.10
C LEU A 216 16.04 1.60 1.39
N PHE A 217 16.29 0.36 1.83
CA PHE A 217 16.83 0.10 3.17
C PHE A 217 18.34 0.28 3.24
N ARG A 218 18.82 0.84 4.36
CA ARG A 218 20.23 1.15 4.61
C ARG A 218 20.64 0.81 6.04
N SER A 219 21.88 0.37 6.22
CA SER A 219 22.38 -0.06 7.53
C SER A 219 22.47 1.14 8.48
N GLY A 220 21.94 0.97 9.68
CA GLY A 220 21.84 2.02 10.69
C GLY A 220 21.18 1.51 11.97
N GLY A 221 21.17 2.32 13.01
CA GLY A 221 20.64 1.93 14.31
C GLY A 221 20.62 3.09 15.30
N CYS A 222 19.90 2.92 16.40
CA CYS A 222 19.88 3.86 17.50
C CYS A 222 19.76 3.14 18.86
N ALA A 223 20.51 3.61 19.86
CA ALA A 223 20.30 3.28 21.26
C ALA A 223 19.74 4.51 21.99
N ILE A 224 18.63 4.36 22.72
CA ILE A 224 17.94 5.44 23.45
C ILE A 224 17.94 5.11 24.94
N LEU A 225 18.36 6.07 25.76
CA LEU A 225 18.38 5.99 27.22
C LEU A 225 17.13 6.69 27.79
N LEU A 226 16.29 5.95 28.52
CA LEU A 226 15.05 6.48 29.10
C LEU A 226 14.99 6.31 30.63
N THR A 227 14.21 7.16 31.30
CA THR A 227 13.97 7.05 32.75
C THR A 227 12.61 7.59 33.20
N ASN A 228 12.20 7.20 34.41
CA ASN A 228 11.23 7.93 35.24
C ASN A 228 11.83 8.45 36.57
N LYS A 229 13.16 8.41 36.75
CA LYS A 229 13.86 8.97 37.92
C LYS A 229 13.72 10.50 37.96
N ARG A 230 12.91 11.03 38.90
CA ARG A 230 12.67 12.49 39.04
C ARG A 230 13.97 13.30 39.16
N SER A 231 14.99 12.75 39.83
CA SER A 231 16.30 13.40 40.01
C SER A 231 17.01 13.70 38.68
N LEU A 232 16.72 12.96 37.62
CA LEU A 232 17.32 13.14 36.30
C LEU A 232 16.46 13.97 35.34
N GLN A 233 15.25 14.38 35.73
CA GLN A 233 14.32 15.15 34.89
C GLN A 233 14.95 16.41 34.27
N HIS A 234 15.84 17.09 35.00
CA HIS A 234 16.50 18.31 34.53
C HIS A 234 17.61 18.06 33.49
N LYS A 235 18.10 16.81 33.37
CA LYS A 235 19.07 16.40 32.35
C LYS A 235 18.40 15.86 31.09
N SER A 236 17.16 15.39 31.21
CA SER A 236 16.35 14.86 30.12
C SER A 236 16.28 15.81 28.92
N MET A 237 16.37 15.26 27.71
CA MET A 237 16.10 15.99 26.47
C MET A 237 14.60 16.15 26.26
N PHE A 238 13.83 15.06 26.44
CA PHE A 238 12.39 15.02 26.10
C PHE A 238 11.54 14.40 27.23
N ARG A 239 10.28 14.86 27.37
CA ARG A 239 9.21 14.24 28.16
C ARG A 239 8.09 13.75 27.25
N LEU A 240 7.66 12.50 27.42
CA LEU A 240 6.54 11.94 26.68
C LEU A 240 5.20 12.50 27.21
N LYS A 241 4.46 13.23 26.38
CA LYS A 241 3.11 13.74 26.70
C LYS A 241 2.06 12.66 26.44
N CYS A 242 1.96 12.23 25.18
CA CYS A 242 1.01 11.22 24.72
C CYS A 242 1.65 10.31 23.67
N LEU A 243 1.09 9.11 23.52
CA LEU A 243 1.48 8.11 22.54
C LEU A 243 0.21 7.35 22.15
N VAL A 244 0.02 7.14 20.84
CA VAL A 244 -1.13 6.47 20.22
C VAL A 244 -0.61 5.44 19.21
N ARG A 245 -1.26 4.27 19.18
CA ARG A 245 -0.91 3.14 18.32
C ARG A 245 -2.15 2.68 17.57
N THR A 246 -2.04 2.57 16.25
CA THR A 246 -3.10 2.10 15.35
C THR A 246 -2.57 0.88 14.61
N HIS A 247 -3.37 -0.20 14.56
CA HIS A 247 -2.97 -1.49 14.02
C HIS A 247 -4.07 -2.05 13.12
N HIS A 248 -3.78 -2.23 11.84
CA HIS A 248 -4.76 -2.66 10.83
C HIS A 248 -4.61 -4.12 10.39
N GLY A 249 -3.74 -4.93 11.02
CA GLY A 249 -3.55 -6.36 10.72
C GLY A 249 -4.69 -7.32 11.10
N ALA A 250 -5.92 -6.80 11.19
CA ALA A 250 -7.16 -7.57 11.12
C ALA A 250 -7.93 -7.25 9.82
N ARG A 251 -7.24 -6.66 8.82
CA ARG A 251 -7.74 -6.34 7.48
C ARG A 251 -6.74 -6.86 6.47
N ASP A 252 -7.15 -7.77 5.60
CA ASP A 252 -6.28 -8.48 4.66
C ASP A 252 -5.49 -7.52 3.75
N GLU A 253 -6.16 -6.48 3.24
CA GLU A 253 -5.54 -5.40 2.44
C GLU A 253 -4.33 -4.77 3.16
N SER A 254 -4.40 -4.60 4.48
CA SER A 254 -3.33 -3.99 5.29
C SER A 254 -2.30 -5.00 5.79
N TYR A 255 -2.71 -6.25 6.02
CA TYR A 255 -1.84 -7.36 6.39
C TYR A 255 -0.86 -7.70 5.24
N GLY A 256 -1.38 -7.87 4.02
CA GLY A 256 -0.59 -8.21 2.84
C GLY A 256 0.31 -7.09 2.28
N CYS A 257 0.25 -5.87 2.83
CA CYS A 257 1.03 -4.73 2.31
C CYS A 257 2.55 -4.91 2.39
N CYS A 258 3.03 -5.62 3.41
CA CYS A 258 4.45 -5.75 3.75
C CYS A 258 4.70 -7.12 4.37
N LEU A 259 5.21 -8.06 3.58
CA LEU A 259 5.42 -9.45 3.99
C LEU A 259 6.87 -9.87 3.73
N GLN A 260 7.46 -10.60 4.68
CA GLN A 260 8.63 -11.43 4.37
C GLN A 260 8.10 -12.73 3.76
N THR A 261 8.57 -13.08 2.56
CA THR A 261 8.11 -14.24 1.79
C THR A 261 9.24 -14.75 0.90
N GLU A 262 9.13 -15.99 0.44
CA GLU A 262 9.97 -16.52 -0.63
C GLU A 262 9.36 -16.16 -1.99
N ASP A 263 10.19 -16.10 -3.04
CA ASP A 263 9.78 -16.03 -4.44
C ASP A 263 9.57 -17.44 -5.05
N ASP A 264 9.16 -17.50 -6.32
CA ASP A 264 8.92 -18.75 -7.06
C ASP A 264 10.15 -19.69 -7.16
N GLN A 265 11.34 -19.23 -6.77
CA GLN A 265 12.59 -20.00 -6.75
C GLN A 265 13.10 -20.24 -5.30
N GLY A 266 12.29 -19.96 -4.29
CA GLY A 266 12.63 -20.17 -2.88
C GLY A 266 13.56 -19.10 -2.29
N ARG A 267 13.80 -17.98 -2.97
CA ARG A 267 14.65 -16.90 -2.42
C ARG A 267 13.83 -16.00 -1.50
N LEU A 268 14.28 -15.89 -0.26
CA LEU A 268 13.67 -15.06 0.76
C LEU A 268 13.83 -13.56 0.44
N GLY A 269 12.73 -12.80 0.45
CA GLY A 269 12.72 -11.36 0.22
C GLY A 269 11.63 -10.64 1.03
N PHE A 270 11.51 -9.33 0.84
CA PHE A 270 10.53 -8.50 1.53
C PHE A 270 9.58 -7.82 0.54
N HIS A 271 8.42 -8.43 0.33
CA HIS A 271 7.37 -7.98 -0.58
C HIS A 271 6.74 -6.67 -0.12
N LEU A 272 6.81 -5.65 -0.97
CA LEU A 272 6.16 -4.35 -0.81
C LEU A 272 5.03 -4.20 -1.85
N ALA A 273 3.78 -4.39 -1.40
CA ALA A 273 2.63 -4.36 -2.29
C ALA A 273 2.26 -2.93 -2.75
N LYS A 274 1.74 -2.79 -3.98
CA LYS A 274 1.36 -1.48 -4.57
C LYS A 274 0.31 -0.70 -3.77
N ASN A 275 -0.50 -1.38 -2.95
CA ASN A 275 -1.53 -0.76 -2.10
C ASN A 275 -0.99 -0.18 -0.77
N LEU A 276 0.30 -0.36 -0.46
CA LEU A 276 0.95 0.12 0.77
C LEU A 276 0.64 1.61 1.08
N PRO A 277 0.70 2.58 0.14
CA PRO A 277 0.37 3.98 0.43
C PRO A 277 -1.08 4.20 0.88
N LYS A 278 -2.03 3.42 0.33
CA LYS A 278 -3.46 3.45 0.70
C LYS A 278 -3.67 2.90 2.11
N ALA A 279 -3.04 1.78 2.45
CA ALA A 279 -3.08 1.22 3.81
C ALA A 279 -2.41 2.14 4.85
N ALA A 280 -1.28 2.75 4.48
CA ALA A 280 -0.57 3.73 5.30
C ALA A 280 -1.44 4.97 5.57
N THR A 281 -2.03 5.56 4.52
CA THR A 281 -2.92 6.72 4.64
C THR A 281 -4.14 6.41 5.51
N ARG A 282 -4.77 5.22 5.36
CA ARG A 282 -5.90 4.83 6.23
C ARG A 282 -5.46 4.65 7.69
N ALA A 283 -4.33 3.99 7.94
CA ALA A 283 -3.77 3.84 9.30
C ALA A 283 -3.38 5.18 9.92
N PHE A 284 -2.93 6.14 9.11
CA PHE A 284 -2.62 7.49 9.52
C PHE A 284 -3.86 8.28 9.93
N VAL A 285 -4.91 8.30 9.10
CA VAL A 285 -6.18 8.98 9.42
C VAL A 285 -6.81 8.42 10.69
N ASP A 286 -6.84 7.08 10.86
CA ASP A 286 -7.36 6.43 12.07
C ASP A 286 -6.48 6.70 13.32
N ASN A 287 -5.18 6.96 13.15
CA ASN A 287 -4.31 7.44 14.22
C ASN A 287 -4.58 8.92 14.57
N LEU A 288 -4.67 9.81 13.56
CA LEU A 288 -4.92 11.24 13.73
C LEU A 288 -6.24 11.50 14.48
N ARG A 289 -7.32 10.77 14.16
CA ARG A 289 -8.60 10.79 14.89
C ARG A 289 -8.44 10.61 16.40
N ILE A 290 -7.44 9.86 16.84
CA ILE A 290 -7.20 9.51 18.26
C ILE A 290 -6.16 10.42 18.93
N ILE A 291 -5.19 10.99 18.19
CA ILE A 291 -4.15 11.86 18.76
C ILE A 291 -4.40 13.36 18.59
N ALA A 292 -5.06 13.82 17.52
CA ALA A 292 -5.33 15.23 17.30
C ALA A 292 -6.06 15.91 18.49
N PRO A 293 -7.13 15.33 19.09
CA PRO A 293 -7.78 15.91 20.27
C PRO A 293 -6.94 15.93 21.55
N LYS A 294 -5.74 15.33 21.55
CA LYS A 294 -4.81 15.23 22.68
C LYS A 294 -3.58 16.13 22.55
N ILE A 295 -3.37 16.74 21.39
CA ILE A 295 -2.21 17.60 21.09
C ILE A 295 -2.62 19.03 20.70
N LEU A 296 -3.79 19.21 20.11
CA LEU A 296 -4.29 20.50 19.65
C LEU A 296 -4.86 21.34 20.80
N PRO A 297 -4.71 22.69 20.77
CA PRO A 297 -5.40 23.57 21.71
C PRO A 297 -6.92 23.48 21.55
N ILE A 298 -7.66 23.63 22.65
CA ILE A 298 -9.13 23.67 22.63
C ILE A 298 -9.66 24.77 21.68
N ARG A 299 -8.93 25.88 21.54
CA ARG A 299 -9.23 26.95 20.57
C ARG A 299 -9.26 26.45 19.12
N GLU A 300 -8.32 25.59 18.72
CA GLU A 300 -8.27 25.03 17.37
C GLU A 300 -9.38 24.01 17.15
N LEU A 301 -9.65 23.15 18.14
CA LEU A 301 -10.77 22.21 18.07
C LEU A 301 -12.13 22.93 17.94
N LEU A 302 -12.32 24.04 18.68
CA LEU A 302 -13.49 24.91 18.55
C LEU A 302 -13.56 25.62 17.19
N ARG A 303 -12.43 26.17 16.69
CA ARG A 303 -12.35 26.77 15.34
C ARG A 303 -12.74 25.76 14.28
N PHE A 304 -12.14 24.57 14.29
CA PHE A 304 -12.43 23.51 13.34
C PHE A 304 -13.89 23.08 13.38
N MET A 305 -14.47 22.85 14.57
CA MET A 305 -15.89 22.52 14.69
C MET A 305 -16.80 23.63 14.16
N ALA A 306 -16.51 24.90 14.46
CA ALA A 306 -17.30 26.03 13.97
C ALA A 306 -17.25 26.15 12.43
N VAL A 307 -16.05 26.05 11.83
CA VAL A 307 -15.89 26.09 10.37
C VAL A 307 -16.48 24.84 9.70
N TRP A 308 -16.40 23.66 10.32
CA TRP A 308 -17.03 22.43 9.82
C TRP A 308 -18.55 22.50 9.84
N ILE A 309 -19.15 23.06 10.90
CA ILE A 309 -20.59 23.33 10.96
C ILE A 309 -20.96 24.33 9.86
N TYR A 310 -20.26 25.47 9.77
CA TYR A 310 -20.51 26.50 8.75
C TYR A 310 -20.44 25.93 7.33
N TRP A 311 -19.36 25.21 7.00
CA TRP A 311 -19.17 24.52 5.73
C TRP A 311 -20.32 23.55 5.46
N LYS A 312 -20.64 22.65 6.40
CA LYS A 312 -21.77 21.72 6.25
C LYS A 312 -23.11 22.44 6.04
N THR A 313 -23.36 23.57 6.69
CA THR A 313 -24.59 24.37 6.49
C THR A 313 -24.63 25.19 5.20
N THR A 314 -23.49 25.40 4.53
CA THR A 314 -23.39 26.18 3.29
C THR A 314 -23.19 25.33 2.03
N THR A 315 -22.62 24.12 2.14
CA THR A 315 -22.42 23.19 1.02
C THR A 315 -23.46 22.08 0.91
N SER A 316 -24.34 21.89 1.93
CA SER A 316 -25.46 20.95 1.82
C SER A 316 -26.56 21.54 0.91
N PRO A 317 -26.97 20.86 -0.19
CA PRO A 317 -28.05 21.34 -1.05
C PRO A 317 -29.39 21.31 -0.32
N LYS A 318 -29.98 22.48 -0.04
CA LYS A 318 -31.33 22.57 0.51
C LYS A 318 -32.36 22.28 -0.55
N SER A 319 -32.97 21.09 -0.47
CA SER A 319 -34.27 20.82 -1.08
C SER A 319 -35.28 21.91 -0.66
N SER A 320 -35.94 22.55 -1.62
CA SER A 320 -37.17 23.31 -1.38
C SER A 320 -38.14 23.16 -2.54
N LYS A 321 -39.38 22.77 -2.22
CA LYS A 321 -40.51 22.84 -3.16
C LYS A 321 -41.09 24.26 -3.16
N LYS A 322 -41.60 24.67 -4.33
CA LYS A 322 -42.78 25.57 -4.47
C LYS A 322 -42.63 27.04 -4.06
N GLY A 323 -41.85 27.78 -4.86
CA GLY A 323 -42.29 28.93 -5.68
C GLY A 323 -43.13 30.10 -5.12
N SER A 324 -42.73 31.32 -5.53
CA SER A 324 -43.65 32.44 -5.82
C SER A 324 -42.98 33.42 -6.79
N ASN A 325 -43.76 34.06 -7.67
CA ASN A 325 -43.24 35.00 -8.67
C ASN A 325 -43.05 36.42 -8.12
N ARG A 326 -41.93 37.07 -8.46
CA ARG A 326 -41.94 38.51 -8.78
C ARG A 326 -40.77 38.91 -9.67
N SER A 327 -41.09 39.58 -10.77
CA SER A 327 -40.15 40.07 -11.78
C SER A 327 -39.69 41.50 -11.47
N VAL A 328 -38.38 41.73 -11.40
CA VAL A 328 -37.77 43.05 -11.59
C VAL A 328 -36.46 42.88 -12.36
N SER A 329 -36.39 43.46 -13.55
CA SER A 329 -35.14 43.94 -14.15
C SER A 329 -35.07 45.44 -13.89
N PRO A 330 -33.88 46.01 -13.63
CA PRO A 330 -33.12 46.54 -14.75
C PRO A 330 -31.59 46.33 -14.66
N ASN A 331 -30.90 46.66 -15.75
CA ASN A 331 -29.45 46.60 -15.86
C ASN A 331 -28.73 47.50 -14.84
N SER A 332 -27.69 46.98 -14.20
CA SER A 332 -26.64 47.78 -13.53
C SER A 332 -25.38 46.91 -13.41
N ALA A 333 -24.26 47.35 -14.00
CA ALA A 333 -23.02 46.58 -14.01
C ALA A 333 -22.12 46.99 -12.84
N VAL A 334 -21.99 46.14 -11.82
CA VAL A 334 -21.06 46.33 -10.68
C VAL A 334 -20.38 45.01 -10.31
N THR A 335 -19.08 44.97 -10.59
CA THR A 335 -17.95 44.27 -9.93
C THR A 335 -18.13 42.91 -9.21
N SER A 336 -17.19 42.00 -9.51
CA SER A 336 -16.61 40.97 -8.63
C SER A 336 -17.50 39.92 -7.96
N SER A 337 -17.33 38.65 -8.36
CA SER A 337 -16.52 37.70 -7.56
C SER A 337 -16.29 36.39 -8.31
N SER A 338 -15.11 35.79 -8.16
CA SER A 338 -14.85 34.42 -8.60
C SER A 338 -15.51 33.44 -7.62
N GLN A 339 -16.35 32.53 -8.14
CA GLN A 339 -16.89 31.43 -7.35
C GLN A 339 -15.79 30.39 -7.08
N ALA A 340 -15.00 30.62 -6.03
CA ALA A 340 -13.99 29.67 -5.59
C ALA A 340 -14.66 28.38 -5.09
N GLN A 341 -14.19 27.23 -5.57
CA GLN A 341 -14.55 25.94 -4.98
C GLN A 341 -14.09 25.91 -3.52
N VAL A 342 -15.05 25.86 -2.59
CA VAL A 342 -14.78 25.92 -1.14
C VAL A 342 -14.21 24.58 -0.68
N LYS A 343 -12.87 24.49 -0.68
CA LYS A 343 -12.13 23.35 -0.12
C LYS A 343 -12.66 22.99 1.27
N PRO A 344 -12.75 21.68 1.61
CA PRO A 344 -13.18 21.27 2.95
C PRO A 344 -12.23 21.83 4.02
N PRO A 345 -12.73 22.15 5.22
CA PRO A 345 -11.89 22.72 6.27
C PRO A 345 -10.81 21.74 6.74
N VAL A 346 -9.60 22.27 6.95
CA VAL A 346 -8.43 21.53 7.44
C VAL A 346 -8.11 21.98 8.87
N ILE A 347 -7.62 21.04 9.67
CA ILE A 347 -7.11 21.25 11.03
C ILE A 347 -5.66 21.74 10.95
N ASP A 348 -5.32 22.86 11.58
CA ASP A 348 -3.93 23.33 11.60
C ASP A 348 -3.15 22.70 12.75
N PHE A 349 -2.35 21.68 12.43
CA PHE A 349 -1.57 20.94 13.41
C PHE A 349 -0.44 21.78 14.04
N ARG A 350 0.02 22.85 13.37
CA ARG A 350 1.05 23.78 13.90
C ARG A 350 0.60 24.52 15.16
N THR A 351 -0.71 24.62 15.41
CA THR A 351 -1.23 25.12 16.69
C THR A 351 -0.88 24.18 17.88
N GLY A 352 -0.78 22.87 17.62
CA GLY A 352 -0.52 21.81 18.61
C GLY A 352 0.91 21.28 18.65
N VAL A 353 1.71 21.58 17.61
CA VAL A 353 2.99 20.94 17.30
C VAL A 353 3.95 22.01 16.78
N ASP A 354 5.19 22.01 17.29
CA ASP A 354 6.22 22.97 16.89
C ASP A 354 7.26 22.35 15.93
N HIS A 355 7.43 21.01 15.93
CA HIS A 355 8.29 20.28 14.98
C HIS A 355 7.70 18.92 14.57
N PHE A 356 7.87 18.52 13.31
CA PHE A 356 7.31 17.26 12.75
C PHE A 356 8.41 16.22 12.46
N CYS A 357 8.51 15.18 13.29
CA CYS A 357 9.50 14.11 13.18
C CYS A 357 8.90 12.89 12.45
N ILE A 358 9.02 12.88 11.12
CA ILE A 358 8.40 11.89 10.22
C ILE A 358 9.40 10.78 9.87
N HIS A 359 9.00 9.51 9.97
CA HIS A 359 9.82 8.35 9.56
C HIS A 359 10.16 8.36 8.05
N THR A 360 11.44 8.13 7.71
CA THR A 360 11.98 8.13 6.34
C THR A 360 11.67 6.85 5.55
N GLY A 361 10.41 6.43 5.50
CA GLY A 361 10.00 5.23 4.78
C GLY A 361 10.28 5.28 3.27
N GLY A 362 10.27 6.49 2.70
CA GLY A 362 10.53 6.80 1.30
C GLY A 362 9.87 8.13 0.91
N LYS A 363 10.33 8.77 -0.18
CA LYS A 363 9.89 10.12 -0.59
C LYS A 363 8.36 10.28 -0.61
N ALA A 364 7.66 9.36 -1.28
CA ALA A 364 6.20 9.39 -1.41
C ALA A 364 5.45 9.32 -0.05
N VAL A 365 6.02 8.68 0.97
CA VAL A 365 5.41 8.62 2.31
C VAL A 365 5.57 9.96 3.03
N ILE A 366 6.75 10.57 2.96
CA ILE A 366 7.02 11.89 3.56
C ILE A 366 6.14 12.96 2.90
N ASP A 367 6.13 12.99 1.56
CA ASP A 367 5.37 13.97 0.78
C ASP A 367 3.84 13.78 0.95
N GLY A 368 3.37 12.53 1.01
CA GLY A 368 1.97 12.20 1.30
C GLY A 368 1.52 12.67 2.69
N ILE A 369 2.37 12.57 3.72
CA ILE A 369 2.09 13.12 5.05
C ILE A 369 2.07 14.65 5.01
N GLY A 370 2.99 15.26 4.26
CA GLY A 370 3.03 16.71 4.05
C GLY A 370 1.72 17.25 3.47
N VAL A 371 1.20 16.61 2.42
CA VAL A 371 -0.10 16.98 1.83
C VAL A 371 -1.27 16.74 2.79
N ASN A 372 -1.27 15.63 3.55
CA ASN A 372 -2.37 15.31 4.49
C ASN A 372 -2.38 16.18 5.77
N LEU A 373 -1.28 16.84 6.11
CA LEU A 373 -1.15 17.71 7.29
C LEU A 373 -0.90 19.20 6.94
N ASP A 374 -0.93 19.58 5.65
CA ASP A 374 -0.63 20.93 5.14
C ASP A 374 0.76 21.46 5.57
N LEU A 375 1.78 20.59 5.61
CA LEU A 375 3.11 20.93 6.12
C LEU A 375 3.95 21.75 5.14
N SER A 376 4.75 22.67 5.68
CA SER A 376 5.65 23.50 4.90
C SER A 376 6.92 22.73 4.48
N PRO A 377 7.70 23.24 3.50
CA PRO A 377 9.01 22.68 3.17
C PRO A 377 9.95 22.58 4.39
N TYR A 378 9.91 23.55 5.30
CA TYR A 378 10.72 23.57 6.53
C TYR A 378 10.34 22.46 7.52
N ASP A 379 9.05 22.09 7.59
CA ASP A 379 8.55 20.97 8.41
C ASP A 379 8.98 19.60 7.86
N LEU A 380 9.05 19.47 6.52
CA LEU A 380 9.39 18.23 5.82
C LEU A 380 10.90 18.04 5.62
N GLU A 381 11.68 19.13 5.62
CA GLU A 381 13.14 19.14 5.40
C GLU A 381 13.88 18.11 6.29
N PRO A 382 13.66 18.00 7.62
CA PRO A 382 14.39 17.04 8.44
C PRO A 382 14.19 15.58 8.01
N ALA A 383 12.99 15.22 7.53
CA ALA A 383 12.70 13.88 7.03
C ALA A 383 13.29 13.67 5.62
N ARG A 384 13.15 14.65 4.71
CA ARG A 384 13.72 14.59 3.36
C ARG A 384 15.25 14.52 3.39
N MET A 385 15.90 15.35 4.20
CA MET A 385 17.37 15.37 4.33
C MET A 385 17.88 14.07 4.97
N THR A 386 17.19 13.54 5.98
CA THR A 386 17.55 12.23 6.56
C THR A 386 17.43 11.10 5.53
N LEU A 387 16.39 11.10 4.70
CA LEU A 387 16.23 10.12 3.63
C LEU A 387 17.36 10.24 2.59
N HIS A 388 17.76 11.47 2.24
CA HIS A 388 18.87 11.71 1.34
C HIS A 388 20.22 11.23 1.91
N ARG A 389 20.53 11.61 3.16
CA ARG A 389 21.82 11.36 3.81
C ARG A 389 22.02 9.91 4.30
N PHE A 390 20.96 9.29 4.82
CA PHE A 390 21.02 7.99 5.51
C PHE A 390 20.05 6.92 4.96
N GLY A 391 19.09 7.30 4.11
CA GLY A 391 18.11 6.36 3.55
C GLY A 391 17.00 5.98 4.54
N ASN A 392 16.45 4.77 4.37
CA ASN A 392 15.50 4.16 5.30
C ASN A 392 16.26 3.20 6.24
N THR A 393 16.63 3.65 7.44
CA THR A 393 17.27 2.83 8.48
C THR A 393 16.22 2.11 9.36
N SER A 394 15.15 1.64 8.73
CA SER A 394 13.99 0.98 9.34
C SER A 394 13.43 1.80 10.53
N ALA A 395 13.23 1.16 11.68
CA ALA A 395 12.70 1.78 12.88
C ALA A 395 13.63 2.86 13.48
N SER A 396 14.92 2.88 13.11
CA SER A 396 15.87 3.83 13.66
C SER A 396 15.83 5.22 13.00
N SER A 397 15.28 5.36 11.78
CA SER A 397 15.21 6.62 11.02
C SER A 397 14.74 7.84 11.82
N LEU A 398 13.74 7.67 12.70
CA LEU A 398 13.19 8.76 13.51
C LEU A 398 14.26 9.50 14.34
N TRP A 399 15.29 8.78 14.79
CA TRP A 399 16.34 9.33 15.63
C TRP A 399 17.39 10.09 14.80
N TYR A 400 17.58 9.74 13.54
CA TYR A 400 18.38 10.54 12.59
C TYR A 400 17.64 11.84 12.21
N VAL A 401 16.31 11.79 12.04
CA VAL A 401 15.46 12.99 11.83
C VAL A 401 15.51 13.92 13.04
N LEU A 402 15.45 13.36 14.25
CA LEU A 402 15.62 14.11 15.50
C LEU A 402 17.03 14.72 15.61
N GLY A 403 18.05 13.95 15.23
CA GLY A 403 19.44 14.39 15.13
C GLY A 403 19.63 15.56 14.17
N TYR A 404 18.93 15.59 13.04
CA TYR A 404 18.98 16.72 12.09
C TYR A 404 18.42 18.00 12.73
N MET A 405 17.27 17.90 13.40
CA MET A 405 16.65 19.03 14.12
C MET A 405 17.56 19.55 15.25
N GLU A 406 18.24 18.65 15.97
CA GLU A 406 19.20 18.99 17.01
C GLU A 406 20.48 19.65 16.45
N ALA A 407 21.02 19.13 15.34
CA ALA A 407 22.22 19.68 14.71
C ALA A 407 21.97 21.05 14.05
N LYS A 408 20.80 21.23 13.40
CA LYS A 408 20.28 22.57 13.01
C LYS A 408 19.78 23.42 14.19
N LYS A 409 19.96 22.97 15.44
CA LYS A 409 19.67 23.70 16.70
C LYS A 409 18.22 24.18 16.81
N ARG A 410 17.28 23.51 16.13
CA ARG A 410 15.85 23.88 16.03
C ARG A 410 15.09 23.66 17.35
N LEU A 411 15.50 22.69 18.15
CA LEU A 411 14.75 22.21 19.31
C LEU A 411 15.04 23.05 20.58
N LYS A 412 14.06 23.86 21.01
CA LYS A 412 14.13 24.72 22.19
C LYS A 412 13.24 24.24 23.32
N LYS A 413 13.55 24.67 24.54
CA LYS A 413 12.87 24.24 25.76
C LYS A 413 11.40 24.68 25.78
N GLY A 414 10.50 23.71 25.80
CA GLY A 414 9.05 23.89 25.75
C GLY A 414 8.42 23.37 24.46
N ASP A 415 9.20 23.27 23.37
CA ASP A 415 8.74 22.85 22.05
C ASP A 415 8.13 21.44 22.06
N ARG A 416 7.14 21.25 21.19
CA ARG A 416 6.35 20.03 21.05
C ARG A 416 6.71 19.32 19.75
N VAL A 417 7.44 18.21 19.84
CA VAL A 417 7.82 17.40 18.67
C VAL A 417 6.79 16.29 18.46
N PHE A 418 6.10 16.31 17.32
CA PHE A 418 5.17 15.25 16.92
C PHE A 418 5.89 14.22 16.07
N MET A 419 5.99 13.00 16.57
CA MET A 419 6.79 11.93 15.98
C MET A 419 5.87 10.82 15.43
N ILE A 420 6.06 10.43 14.16
CA ILE A 420 5.12 9.56 13.40
C ILE A 420 5.90 8.43 12.70
N SER A 421 5.47 7.18 12.91
CA SER A 421 6.09 5.98 12.31
C SER A 421 5.07 4.99 11.75
N PHE A 422 5.50 4.27 10.72
CA PHE A 422 4.71 3.31 9.95
C PHE A 422 5.42 1.96 9.86
N GLY A 423 4.74 0.88 9.50
CA GLY A 423 5.39 -0.41 9.26
C GLY A 423 4.43 -1.57 9.07
N ALA A 424 4.98 -2.75 8.78
CA ALA A 424 4.23 -3.97 8.46
C ALA A 424 3.14 -4.30 9.49
N GLY A 425 1.95 -4.66 9.01
CA GLY A 425 0.77 -4.86 9.86
C GLY A 425 -0.55 -4.59 9.13
N PHE A 426 -0.82 -3.42 8.55
CA PHE A 426 -0.08 -2.17 8.62
C PHE A 426 -0.26 -1.47 9.99
N LYS A 427 0.78 -0.78 10.46
CA LYS A 427 0.84 -0.09 11.76
C LYS A 427 1.08 1.39 11.55
N CYS A 428 0.40 2.24 12.32
CA CYS A 428 0.72 3.67 12.46
C CYS A 428 0.83 4.01 13.95
N ASN A 429 2.04 4.34 14.40
CA ASN A 429 2.31 4.74 15.77
C ASN A 429 2.75 6.21 15.79
N SER A 430 2.28 6.97 16.77
CA SER A 430 2.60 8.39 16.90
C SER A 430 2.73 8.80 18.37
N CYS A 431 3.49 9.86 18.64
CA CYS A 431 3.60 10.43 19.98
C CYS A 431 3.95 11.92 19.94
N LEU A 432 3.62 12.62 21.03
CA LEU A 432 4.05 13.99 21.26
C LEU A 432 5.10 14.01 22.38
N TRP A 433 6.29 14.48 22.04
CA TRP A 433 7.35 14.83 22.98
C TRP A 433 7.29 16.31 23.32
N GLU A 434 7.73 16.67 24.52
CA GLU A 434 8.03 18.05 24.92
C GLU A 434 9.52 18.15 25.22
N VAL A 435 10.20 19.14 24.66
CA VAL A 435 11.63 19.42 24.89
C VAL A 435 11.80 20.03 26.28
N VAL A 436 12.65 19.42 27.12
CA VAL A 436 12.79 19.74 28.55
C VAL A 436 13.97 20.67 28.84
N ARG A 437 14.97 20.68 27.96
CA ARG A 437 16.15 21.57 27.94
C ARG A 437 16.50 21.93 26.50
N ASP A 438 17.13 23.06 26.27
CA ASP A 438 17.57 23.46 24.93
C ASP A 438 18.62 22.48 24.36
N LEU A 439 18.49 22.17 23.08
CA LEU A 439 19.37 21.24 22.36
C LEU A 439 20.09 22.03 21.26
N ASN A 440 21.36 22.37 21.51
CA ASN A 440 22.15 23.28 20.68
C ASN A 440 23.16 22.54 19.78
N GLY A 441 22.84 21.30 19.37
CA GLY A 441 23.75 20.37 18.72
C GLY A 441 24.60 19.61 19.72
N GLY A 442 24.27 18.34 19.99
CA GLY A 442 25.08 17.47 20.85
C GLY A 442 26.42 17.07 20.19
N GLU A 443 27.49 16.99 20.99
CA GLU A 443 28.88 16.83 20.52
C GLU A 443 29.13 15.54 19.71
N GLU A 444 28.39 14.46 19.98
CA GLU A 444 28.49 13.15 19.29
C GLU A 444 27.27 12.84 18.38
N ASN A 445 26.64 13.86 17.79
CA ASN A 445 25.52 13.69 16.86
C ASN A 445 26.03 13.26 15.47
N VAL A 446 25.38 12.24 14.86
CA VAL A 446 25.75 11.64 13.56
C VAL A 446 25.73 12.60 12.38
N TRP A 447 25.16 13.79 12.54
CA TRP A 447 25.17 14.85 11.54
C TRP A 447 26.35 15.81 11.64
N ASN A 448 27.10 15.84 12.75
CA ASN A 448 28.06 16.93 13.04
C ASN A 448 29.15 17.10 11.97
N ASP A 449 29.55 16.02 11.32
CA ASP A 449 30.57 16.04 10.26
C ASP A 449 30.06 16.70 8.96
N ASP A 450 28.75 16.60 8.69
CA ASP A 450 28.14 16.86 7.38
C ASP A 450 27.04 17.96 7.42
N ILE A 451 26.70 18.50 8.59
CA ILE A 451 25.42 19.24 8.78
C ILE A 451 25.35 20.56 8.01
N ASP A 452 26.46 21.27 7.83
CA ASP A 452 26.46 22.58 7.19
C ASP A 452 26.32 22.50 5.65
N GLU A 453 26.53 21.32 5.06
CA GLU A 453 26.28 21.01 3.64
C GLU A 453 24.80 20.75 3.32
N TYR A 454 23.93 20.66 4.33
CA TYR A 454 22.51 20.32 4.18
C TYR A 454 21.57 21.50 4.48
N PRO A 455 20.48 21.69 3.71
CA PRO A 455 20.13 20.98 2.49
C PRO A 455 21.07 21.34 1.32
N PRO A 456 21.45 20.37 0.46
CA PRO A 456 22.25 20.65 -0.72
C PRO A 456 21.45 21.45 -1.76
N GLU A 457 22.14 22.19 -2.62
CA GLU A 457 21.54 23.03 -3.67
C GLU A 457 20.68 22.23 -4.67
N SER A 458 21.04 20.96 -4.90
CA SER A 458 20.35 20.04 -5.79
C SER A 458 20.09 18.70 -5.11
N LEU A 459 18.95 18.10 -5.48
CA LEU A 459 18.56 16.72 -5.13
C LEU A 459 18.44 15.84 -6.39
N THR A 460 19.04 16.26 -7.51
CA THR A 460 19.13 15.45 -8.73
C THR A 460 19.96 14.20 -8.44
N ASN A 461 19.40 13.03 -8.73
CA ASN A 461 20.06 11.76 -8.46
C ASN A 461 21.02 11.40 -9.63
N PRO A 462 22.34 11.24 -9.37
CA PRO A 462 23.35 11.04 -10.42
C PRO A 462 23.25 9.72 -11.19
N PHE A 463 22.40 8.76 -10.77
CA PHE A 463 22.12 7.57 -11.58
C PHE A 463 21.44 7.92 -12.91
N MET A 464 20.69 9.02 -13.00
CA MET A 464 20.13 9.47 -14.28
C MET A 464 21.22 9.86 -15.30
N GLU A 465 22.31 10.45 -14.84
CA GLU A 465 23.42 10.86 -15.70
C GLU A 465 24.28 9.64 -16.10
N LYS A 466 24.64 8.77 -15.15
CA LYS A 466 25.52 7.62 -15.40
C LYS A 466 24.82 6.42 -16.05
N PHE A 467 23.51 6.27 -15.87
CA PHE A 467 22.74 5.10 -16.30
C PHE A 467 21.46 5.42 -17.07
N GLY A 468 21.18 6.70 -17.38
CA GLY A 468 19.97 7.12 -18.11
C GLY A 468 19.72 6.37 -19.42
N TRP A 469 20.80 6.07 -20.17
CA TRP A 469 20.80 5.31 -21.42
C TRP A 469 20.07 3.95 -21.35
N ILE A 470 19.98 3.33 -20.17
CA ILE A 470 19.23 2.08 -19.96
C ILE A 470 17.74 2.26 -20.30
N GLN A 471 17.21 3.48 -20.27
CA GLN A 471 15.81 3.76 -20.63
C GLN A 471 15.53 3.60 -22.13
N ASP A 472 16.53 3.79 -22.99
CA ASP A 472 16.38 3.82 -24.45
C ASP A 472 16.67 2.46 -25.13
N GLU A 473 17.31 1.53 -24.41
CA GLU A 473 17.62 0.16 -24.87
C GLU A 473 16.38 -0.70 -25.17
N ASP A 474 16.43 -1.57 -26.18
CA ASP A 474 15.33 -2.48 -26.55
C ASP A 474 15.52 -3.89 -25.92
N PRO A 475 14.51 -4.44 -25.20
CA PRO A 475 14.57 -5.80 -24.65
C PRO A 475 14.87 -6.93 -25.66
N SER A 476 14.64 -6.73 -26.97
CA SER A 476 14.90 -7.76 -27.99
C SER A 476 16.36 -7.81 -28.44
N THR A 477 17.09 -6.69 -28.32
CA THR A 477 18.49 -6.54 -28.77
C THR A 477 19.49 -6.38 -27.63
N PHE A 478 19.02 -5.96 -26.44
CA PHE A 478 19.85 -5.73 -25.26
C PHE A 478 20.56 -7.01 -24.78
N LYS A 479 21.86 -7.06 -25.07
CA LYS A 479 22.86 -7.69 -24.21
C LYS A 479 23.35 -6.62 -23.24
N MET A 480 23.76 -6.99 -22.03
CA MET A 480 24.46 -6.03 -21.18
C MET A 480 25.71 -5.56 -21.95
N PRO A 481 25.94 -4.25 -22.16
CA PRO A 481 27.05 -3.74 -22.99
C PRO A 481 28.44 -4.03 -22.43
N PHE A 482 28.52 -4.79 -21.33
CA PHE A 482 29.72 -5.23 -20.64
C PHE A 482 29.93 -6.77 -20.69
N ASP A 483 29.01 -7.53 -21.32
CA ASP A 483 29.23 -8.96 -21.65
C ASP A 483 30.31 -9.11 -22.73
N SER A 484 30.48 -8.10 -23.59
CA SER A 484 31.70 -7.85 -24.34
C SER A 484 32.73 -7.14 -23.44
N GLY A 485 33.44 -7.92 -22.61
CA GLY A 485 34.61 -7.42 -21.87
C GLY A 485 35.83 -7.15 -22.79
N PRO A 486 36.95 -6.64 -22.25
CA PRO A 486 37.18 -6.27 -20.85
C PRO A 486 37.82 -4.86 -20.75
N VAL A 487 37.01 -3.80 -20.58
CA VAL A 487 37.49 -2.40 -20.64
C VAL A 487 38.60 -2.08 -19.61
N PHE A 488 38.59 -2.73 -18.44
CA PHE A 488 39.67 -2.58 -17.45
C PHE A 488 41.02 -3.19 -17.88
N HIS A 489 41.02 -4.17 -18.80
CA HIS A 489 42.24 -4.85 -19.21
C HIS A 489 43.14 -3.95 -20.08
N LEU A 490 42.56 -3.02 -20.84
CA LEU A 490 43.29 -2.05 -21.66
C LEU A 490 44.08 -1.03 -20.81
N LEU A 491 43.48 -0.54 -19.71
CA LEU A 491 44.19 0.28 -18.73
C LEU A 491 45.24 -0.53 -17.96
N TRP A 492 44.96 -1.79 -17.62
CA TRP A 492 45.93 -2.65 -16.92
C TRP A 492 47.16 -2.98 -17.80
N THR A 493 46.98 -3.26 -19.10
CA THR A 493 48.11 -3.52 -20.01
C THR A 493 48.96 -2.28 -20.30
N HIS A 494 48.37 -1.09 -20.36
CA HIS A 494 49.15 0.14 -20.57
C HIS A 494 49.96 0.59 -19.34
N ILE A 495 49.62 0.13 -18.14
CA ILE A 495 50.40 0.37 -16.92
C ILE A 495 51.58 -0.62 -16.79
N PHE A 496 51.54 -1.77 -17.47
CA PHE A 496 52.58 -2.82 -17.36
C PHE A 496 53.48 -3.02 -18.60
N THR A 497 53.46 -2.10 -19.58
CA THR A 497 54.41 -2.10 -20.72
C THR A 497 55.82 -1.54 -20.40
N PHE A 498 56.22 -1.50 -19.12
CA PHE A 498 57.58 -1.11 -18.69
C PHE A 498 58.13 -2.03 -17.60
N ILE A 499 58.54 -3.25 -17.98
CA ILE A 499 59.70 -4.02 -17.46
C ILE A 499 59.90 -5.24 -18.37
N PRO A 500 61.04 -5.38 -19.07
CA PRO A 500 61.45 -6.61 -19.73
C PRO A 500 62.52 -7.39 -18.92
N GLN A 501 62.71 -8.67 -19.23
CA GLN A 501 63.77 -9.58 -18.73
C GLN A 501 63.68 -9.90 -17.21
N LEU A 502 63.28 -11.10 -16.78
CA LEU A 502 64.06 -12.34 -16.94
C LEU A 502 63.16 -13.59 -16.75
N ALA A 503 63.22 -14.55 -17.68
CA ALA A 503 62.59 -15.87 -17.53
C ALA A 503 63.38 -16.93 -18.31
N ALA A 504 63.73 -18.06 -17.67
CA ALA A 504 64.49 -19.13 -18.32
C ALA A 504 64.33 -20.52 -17.63
N GLN A 505 63.34 -21.30 -18.06
CA GLN A 505 63.31 -22.78 -18.03
C GLN A 505 63.26 -23.48 -16.62
N PRO A 506 63.01 -24.80 -16.52
CA PRO A 506 61.79 -25.50 -16.98
C PRO A 506 61.17 -26.50 -15.98
N ASN A 507 59.96 -27.00 -16.30
CA ASN A 507 59.27 -28.19 -15.72
C ASN A 507 60.06 -29.51 -16.01
N PRO A 508 59.84 -30.70 -15.35
CA PRO A 508 58.55 -31.40 -15.07
C PRO A 508 58.59 -32.21 -13.71
N PRO A 509 57.83 -33.32 -13.42
CA PRO A 509 56.76 -34.03 -14.14
C PRO A 509 55.43 -34.19 -13.36
N CYS A 510 54.78 -35.37 -13.40
CA CYS A 510 53.32 -35.50 -13.30
C CYS A 510 52.78 -36.91 -12.92
N MET A 511 51.44 -37.00 -12.75
CA MET A 511 50.52 -38.15 -12.91
C MET A 511 50.36 -39.31 -11.88
N VAL A 512 49.07 -39.55 -11.53
CA VAL A 512 48.29 -40.82 -11.53
C VAL A 512 48.19 -41.76 -10.29
N ASP A 513 46.97 -41.73 -9.71
CA ASP A 513 46.05 -42.77 -9.18
C ASP A 513 46.45 -43.95 -8.27
N LYS A 514 45.65 -44.16 -7.19
CA LYS A 514 44.85 -45.40 -6.94
C LYS A 514 43.93 -45.37 -5.68
N VAL A 515 42.64 -45.67 -5.91
CA VAL A 515 41.73 -46.66 -5.23
C VAL A 515 41.50 -46.58 -3.67
N PRO A 516 40.30 -46.95 -3.12
CA PRO A 516 39.82 -46.47 -1.80
C PRO A 516 39.45 -47.58 -0.76
N GLU A 517 38.68 -47.16 0.27
CA GLU A 517 37.92 -47.91 1.32
C GLU A 517 38.61 -48.29 2.66
N GLU A 518 37.99 -47.84 3.78
CA GLU A 518 37.69 -48.67 4.97
C GLU A 518 36.54 -48.06 5.82
N GLU A 519 36.01 -48.77 6.84
CA GLU A 519 34.61 -48.66 7.29
C GLU A 519 34.31 -48.03 8.69
N ILE A 520 33.29 -47.15 8.70
CA ILE A 520 32.03 -47.19 9.51
C ILE A 520 32.06 -47.34 11.07
N ARG A 521 31.62 -46.24 11.76
CA ARG A 521 30.92 -46.16 13.09
C ARG A 521 31.76 -46.52 14.35
N HIS A 522 31.35 -46.26 15.62
CA HIS A 522 30.05 -45.91 16.24
C HIS A 522 30.20 -45.12 17.59
N ILE A 523 29.14 -44.42 18.02
CA ILE A 523 28.67 -44.22 19.43
C ILE A 523 29.44 -43.28 20.41
N SER A 524 28.75 -42.18 20.78
CA SER A 524 28.54 -41.60 22.15
C SER A 524 29.73 -41.21 23.05
N TYR A 525 29.61 -40.04 23.72
CA TYR A 525 29.59 -40.04 25.19
C TYR A 525 28.77 -38.88 25.82
N LYS A 526 27.96 -39.19 26.85
CA LYS A 526 27.32 -38.24 27.78
C LYS A 526 27.97 -38.38 29.16
N SER A 527 28.41 -37.29 29.79
CA SER A 527 28.54 -37.15 31.26
C SER A 527 28.61 -35.65 31.60
N LYS A 528 27.90 -35.04 32.58
CA LYS A 528 27.77 -35.31 34.04
C LYS A 528 29.10 -35.19 34.80
N ALA A 529 29.20 -34.49 35.95
CA ALA A 529 28.21 -33.64 36.65
C ALA A 529 28.89 -32.73 37.71
N SER A 530 28.09 -31.83 38.33
CA SER A 530 28.03 -31.43 39.78
C SER A 530 29.27 -31.59 40.71
N SER A 531 29.47 -30.80 41.78
CA SER A 531 28.43 -30.40 42.76
C SER A 531 28.89 -29.35 43.82
N THR A 532 27.99 -28.43 44.18
CA THR A 532 27.71 -27.85 45.53
C THR A 532 28.81 -27.63 46.60
N SER A 533 28.92 -26.35 47.03
CA SER A 533 28.55 -25.82 48.38
C SER A 533 29.62 -25.21 49.31
N GLN A 534 29.11 -24.36 50.22
CA GLN A 534 29.71 -23.82 51.45
C GLN A 534 30.89 -22.81 51.31
N ALA A 535 31.19 -21.95 52.28
CA ALA A 535 30.34 -21.22 53.25
C ALA A 535 31.15 -20.13 53.99
N SER A 536 30.47 -19.11 54.50
CA SER A 536 30.84 -18.26 55.66
C SER A 536 32.05 -17.30 55.60
N HIS A 537 31.86 -16.14 56.25
CA HIS A 537 32.80 -15.40 57.14
C HIS A 537 34.25 -15.03 56.68
N GLN A 538 34.87 -13.90 57.09
CA GLN A 538 34.42 -12.74 57.90
C GLN A 538 35.32 -11.50 57.61
N ARG A 539 35.12 -10.43 58.41
CA ARG A 539 36.09 -9.40 58.88
C ARG A 539 37.60 -9.70 58.65
N SER A 540 38.53 -8.76 58.49
CA SER A 540 38.58 -7.27 58.36
C SER A 540 40.06 -6.88 58.07
N ASP A 541 40.63 -5.66 58.15
CA ASP A 541 40.23 -4.33 58.63
C ASP A 541 41.16 -3.21 58.07
N ASN A 542 40.81 -1.93 58.26
CA ASN A 542 41.66 -0.71 58.11
C ASN A 542 42.21 -0.38 56.69
N GLY A 543 42.62 0.87 56.38
CA GLY A 543 42.53 2.14 57.11
C GLY A 543 43.39 3.25 56.44
N GLY A 544 42.98 4.53 56.54
CA GLY A 544 43.67 5.68 55.90
C GLY A 544 43.40 5.79 54.39
N ARG A 545 42.91 6.87 53.76
CA ARG A 545 42.70 8.31 54.09
C ARG A 545 43.94 9.22 53.93
N GLN A 546 43.81 10.20 53.03
CA GLN A 546 44.62 11.41 52.76
C GLN A 546 45.72 11.35 51.67
N SER A 547 46.10 12.56 51.22
CA SER A 547 47.12 12.96 50.23
C SER A 547 47.07 12.41 48.79
N ALA A 548 46.45 13.19 47.90
CA ALA A 548 47.11 13.64 46.66
C ALA A 548 47.96 14.92 47.01
N PRO A 549 48.73 15.59 46.11
CA PRO A 549 48.78 15.47 44.63
C PRO A 549 50.19 15.62 43.97
N VAL A 550 50.21 15.78 42.63
CA VAL A 550 51.29 16.34 41.76
C VAL A 550 52.40 15.38 41.24
N GLN A 551 52.95 15.75 40.08
CA GLN A 551 53.84 15.01 39.15
C GLN A 551 55.35 15.14 39.49
N PRO A 552 56.17 14.30 38.84
CA PRO A 552 57.24 14.78 37.94
C PRO A 552 57.25 14.01 36.59
N GLN A 553 58.15 14.22 35.60
CA GLN A 553 58.73 15.41 34.93
C GLN A 553 59.76 14.92 33.87
N ASN A 554 60.28 15.84 33.04
CA ASN A 554 61.42 15.74 32.10
C ASN A 554 61.12 15.20 30.69
N GLN A 555 61.59 15.83 29.59
CA GLN A 555 62.24 17.15 29.41
C GLN A 555 62.12 17.53 27.90
N GLY A 556 62.22 18.78 27.44
CA GLY A 556 62.42 20.09 28.11
C GLY A 556 61.71 21.17 27.26
N SER A 557 62.28 22.29 26.78
CA SER A 557 63.37 23.20 27.20
C SER A 557 63.69 24.14 26.02
N ASN A 558 63.69 25.48 26.06
CA ASN A 558 63.37 26.49 27.08
C ASN A 558 62.54 27.63 26.36
N ILE A 559 62.44 28.93 26.69
CA ILE A 559 63.07 29.84 27.69
C ILE A 559 62.13 31.06 27.98
N HIS A 560 62.60 32.02 28.79
CA HIS A 560 62.08 33.35 29.21
C HIS A 560 60.66 33.87 28.81
N ILE A 561 59.75 34.38 29.68
CA ILE A 561 59.78 35.29 30.89
C ILE A 561 59.51 36.78 30.55
N PRO A 562 58.65 37.57 31.27
CA PRO A 562 57.58 37.22 32.25
C PRO A 562 56.33 38.19 32.40
N ALA A 563 55.37 37.81 33.28
CA ALA A 563 54.59 38.67 34.24
C ALA A 563 53.51 39.69 33.73
N PHE A 564 52.48 40.16 34.49
CA PHE A 564 51.93 39.88 35.84
C PHE A 564 50.48 40.48 36.06
N ARG A 565 49.60 39.81 36.85
CA ARG A 565 48.43 40.32 37.67
C ARG A 565 47.34 41.22 36.98
N GLY A 566 46.12 41.46 37.51
CA GLY A 566 45.35 40.89 38.64
C GLY A 566 44.21 41.82 39.15
N PHE A 567 43.20 41.25 39.85
CA PHE A 567 42.16 41.90 40.73
C PHE A 567 40.92 42.67 40.16
N SER A 568 39.73 42.09 40.44
CA SER A 568 38.48 42.65 41.05
C SER A 568 37.70 43.90 40.55
N ALA A 569 36.37 43.85 40.81
CA ALA A 569 35.36 44.92 40.75
C ALA A 569 34.97 45.44 39.33
N GLY A 570 33.79 46.05 39.10
CA GLY A 570 32.58 46.13 39.94
C GLY A 570 31.83 47.48 39.86
N VAL A 571 30.48 47.42 39.73
CA VAL A 571 29.48 48.49 39.99
C VAL A 571 29.21 49.55 38.88
N LEU A 572 27.91 49.89 38.74
CA LEU A 572 27.25 51.02 38.04
C LEU A 572 27.25 51.09 36.50
N GLY A 573 26.18 51.70 35.94
CA GLY A 573 25.96 51.88 34.49
C GLY A 573 24.49 51.95 34.05
N SER A 574 23.68 52.84 34.64
CA SER A 574 22.25 52.99 34.30
C SER A 574 22.01 53.92 33.10
N HIS A 575 21.03 53.61 32.24
CA HIS A 575 19.89 54.50 31.92
C HIS A 575 18.84 53.85 31.01
N ASN A 576 17.56 54.14 31.26
CA ASN A 576 16.44 53.92 30.34
C ASN A 576 16.23 55.17 29.46
N VAL A 577 15.54 55.03 28.31
CA VAL A 577 14.25 55.70 28.03
C VAL A 577 13.56 55.08 26.79
N HIS A 578 12.25 55.28 26.67
CA HIS A 578 11.33 54.71 25.68
C HIS A 578 11.23 55.52 24.36
N GLU A 579 10.28 55.11 23.50
CA GLU A 579 9.44 55.94 22.58
C GLU A 579 9.84 56.01 21.09
N ILE A 580 8.91 56.05 20.10
CA ILE A 580 7.49 55.60 20.01
C ILE A 580 7.08 55.47 18.51
N SER A 581 6.11 54.60 18.18
CA SER A 581 5.38 54.53 16.87
C SER A 581 6.21 54.27 15.60
N GLY A 582 5.66 53.88 14.44
CA GLY A 582 4.28 53.50 14.11
C GLY A 582 3.66 54.38 13.00
N GLY A 583 3.61 53.89 11.75
CA GLY A 583 3.04 54.61 10.62
C GLY A 583 2.89 53.73 9.38
N ASN A 584 1.72 53.77 8.73
CA ASN A 584 1.28 52.81 7.71
C ASN A 584 1.28 53.44 6.30
N SER A 585 1.28 52.59 5.26
CA SER A 585 0.60 52.82 3.96
C SER A 585 1.19 53.79 2.90
N ARG A 586 1.39 53.24 1.66
CA ARG A 586 1.01 53.74 0.30
C ARG A 586 1.36 55.18 -0.15
N ASP A 587 1.64 55.52 -1.42
CA ASP A 587 1.89 54.88 -2.74
C ASP A 587 2.45 56.03 -3.66
N LEU A 588 2.71 56.01 -4.99
CA LEU A 588 2.52 55.07 -6.10
C LEU A 588 3.52 55.41 -7.27
N GLU A 589 4.06 54.39 -7.96
CA GLU A 589 4.43 54.35 -9.41
C GLU A 589 5.36 55.37 -10.15
N ARG A 590 6.03 54.83 -11.21
CA ARG A 590 6.58 55.48 -12.46
C ARG A 590 7.92 56.25 -12.36
N LEU A 591 8.82 56.22 -13.36
CA LEU A 591 8.84 55.55 -14.69
C LEU A 591 10.27 55.14 -15.16
N LYS A 592 10.34 54.06 -15.95
CA LYS A 592 11.33 53.59 -16.98
C LYS A 592 12.40 54.60 -17.47
N GLY A 593 13.59 54.21 -17.98
CA GLY A 593 14.20 52.91 -18.35
C GLY A 593 15.31 53.13 -19.43
N ALA A 594 16.09 52.18 -19.95
CA ALA A 594 16.18 50.72 -19.74
C ALA A 594 17.66 50.25 -19.48
N ILE A 595 18.47 49.55 -20.30
CA ILE A 595 18.47 49.03 -21.70
C ILE A 595 19.13 47.61 -21.74
N ASN A 596 18.99 46.89 -22.87
CA ASN A 596 19.27 45.47 -23.14
C ASN A 596 20.74 44.97 -23.19
N GLY A 597 20.92 43.63 -23.05
CA GLY A 597 22.08 42.84 -23.51
C GLY A 597 21.94 41.33 -23.20
N ASN A 598 21.71 40.46 -24.20
CA ASN A 598 21.22 39.08 -24.03
C ASN A 598 22.28 37.96 -24.03
N ALA A 599 22.03 36.86 -23.28
CA ALA A 599 22.15 35.43 -23.71
C ALA A 599 21.62 34.50 -22.58
N ILE A 600 20.39 33.94 -22.66
CA ILE A 600 20.00 32.62 -23.23
C ILE A 600 20.43 31.39 -22.38
N TYR A 601 19.45 30.83 -21.65
CA TYR A 601 19.04 29.41 -21.69
C TYR A 601 17.53 29.35 -21.40
N SER A 602 16.83 28.28 -21.79
CA SER A 602 15.36 28.31 -21.98
C SER A 602 14.56 27.19 -21.31
N ASP A 603 13.52 27.58 -20.55
CA ASP A 603 12.38 26.72 -20.19
C ASP A 603 11.56 26.29 -21.42
N PRO A 604 10.84 25.16 -21.30
CA PRO A 604 9.56 25.01 -21.98
C PRO A 604 8.47 24.46 -21.03
N PHE A 605 7.56 25.32 -20.54
CA PHE A 605 6.12 25.01 -20.44
C PHE A 605 5.26 26.21 -19.97
N GLN A 606 4.92 27.15 -20.88
CA GLN A 606 3.59 27.78 -20.86
C GLN A 606 3.25 28.58 -22.14
N LEU A 607 1.95 28.64 -22.42
CA LEU A 607 1.20 29.66 -23.20
C LEU A 607 1.53 29.88 -24.69
N ALA A 608 0.53 29.56 -25.52
CA ALA A 608 -0.14 30.58 -26.34
C ALA A 608 -1.56 30.14 -26.75
N ASP A 609 -2.60 30.85 -26.29
CA ASP A 609 -3.91 30.88 -26.95
C ASP A 609 -4.13 32.30 -27.50
N SER A 610 -4.36 32.43 -28.82
CA SER A 610 -4.88 33.67 -29.37
C SER A 610 -5.66 33.51 -30.68
N LYS A 611 -6.98 33.76 -30.59
CA LYS A 611 -7.81 34.55 -31.51
C LYS A 611 -7.60 34.38 -33.04
N LYS A 612 -8.68 33.96 -33.71
CA LYS A 612 -9.54 34.88 -34.51
C LYS A 612 -10.87 34.26 -34.96
N ARG A 613 -11.96 35.04 -34.84
CA ARG A 613 -13.21 34.81 -35.58
C ARG A 613 -13.15 35.48 -36.97
N LYS A 614 -13.94 34.98 -37.92
CA LYS A 614 -14.40 35.75 -39.11
C LYS A 614 -15.86 36.16 -38.92
N THR A 615 -16.28 37.18 -39.66
CA THR A 615 -17.62 37.80 -39.66
C THR A 615 -17.98 38.20 -41.09
N VAL A 616 -19.29 38.18 -41.46
CA VAL A 616 -20.01 38.84 -42.58
C VAL A 616 -21.32 38.02 -42.78
N LEU A 617 -22.48 38.49 -42.32
CA LEU A 617 -23.58 39.18 -43.06
C LEU A 617 -24.40 38.22 -43.99
N LEU A 618 -25.73 38.35 -44.19
CA LEU A 618 -26.66 39.50 -44.07
C LEU A 618 -28.08 39.11 -43.53
N GLU A 619 -29.03 40.07 -43.60
CA GLU A 619 -30.33 40.18 -42.90
C GLU A 619 -31.53 39.36 -43.48
N GLY A 620 -32.63 39.24 -42.72
CA GLY A 620 -33.97 38.79 -43.19
C GLY A 620 -35.02 38.64 -42.05
N PRO A 621 -36.31 39.07 -42.15
CA PRO A 621 -37.07 39.45 -40.93
C PRO A 621 -38.57 38.99 -40.77
N LEU A 622 -39.17 39.36 -39.62
CA LEU A 622 -40.62 39.50 -39.26
C LEU A 622 -41.45 38.27 -38.75
N GLY A 623 -42.34 38.50 -37.75
CA GLY A 623 -43.49 37.63 -37.37
C GLY A 623 -43.80 37.47 -35.86
N PRO A 624 -44.97 37.91 -35.31
CA PRO A 624 -45.27 37.85 -33.86
C PRO A 624 -46.66 37.27 -33.41
N ILE A 625 -46.96 37.35 -32.09
CA ILE A 625 -48.27 37.10 -31.36
C ILE A 625 -48.54 35.61 -30.96
N GLY A 626 -49.13 35.25 -29.80
CA GLY A 626 -49.45 35.97 -28.54
C GLY A 626 -50.68 35.42 -27.77
N SER A 627 -50.70 35.55 -26.41
CA SER A 627 -51.88 35.44 -25.48
C SER A 627 -52.59 34.05 -25.31
N THR A 628 -53.45 33.68 -24.32
CA THR A 628 -53.83 34.20 -22.97
C THR A 628 -54.59 33.16 -22.09
N SER A 629 -54.43 33.25 -20.75
CA SER A 629 -55.45 33.13 -19.66
C SER A 629 -56.22 31.84 -19.25
N LYS A 630 -56.32 31.65 -17.90
CA LYS A 630 -57.53 31.43 -17.04
C LYS A 630 -58.00 30.03 -16.52
N ASP A 631 -58.09 29.98 -15.17
CA ASP A 631 -59.24 29.60 -14.30
C ASP A 631 -59.53 28.19 -13.70
N LEU A 632 -59.87 28.25 -12.38
CA LEU A 632 -60.86 27.50 -11.56
C LEU A 632 -60.67 26.04 -11.06
N ALA A 633 -60.11 25.93 -9.85
CA ALA A 633 -60.64 25.33 -8.59
C ALA A 633 -61.68 24.16 -8.55
N SER A 634 -61.51 23.22 -7.60
CA SER A 634 -62.40 23.10 -6.39
C SER A 634 -62.04 21.97 -5.37
N ASN A 635 -62.26 22.28 -4.08
CA ASN A 635 -62.71 21.46 -2.90
C ASN A 635 -62.01 20.16 -2.41
N GLY A 636 -62.07 19.94 -1.08
CA GLY A 636 -61.73 18.71 -0.31
C GLY A 636 -63.00 17.98 0.21
N PRO A 637 -63.11 17.46 1.47
CA PRO A 637 -62.18 17.52 2.63
C PRO A 637 -62.10 16.25 3.56
N ASN A 638 -61.34 16.36 4.68
CA ASN A 638 -61.50 15.84 6.07
C ASN A 638 -61.77 14.37 6.51
N GLU A 639 -61.06 13.97 7.60
CA GLU A 639 -61.48 13.20 8.82
C GLU A 639 -61.90 11.68 8.69
N MET A 640 -61.92 10.79 9.71
CA MET A 640 -61.64 10.83 11.17
C MET A 640 -61.12 9.47 11.77
N GLU A 641 -61.31 9.17 13.08
CA GLU A 641 -60.66 8.13 13.93
C GLU A 641 -61.52 6.85 14.26
N PHE A 642 -61.06 6.01 15.23
CA PHE A 642 -61.67 4.78 15.86
C PHE A 642 -61.67 3.50 14.96
N THR A 643 -61.39 2.24 15.37
CA THR A 643 -61.74 1.34 16.53
C THR A 643 -63.23 0.94 16.59
N ASP A 644 -63.69 -0.27 16.98
CA ASP A 644 -63.10 -1.43 17.69
C ASP A 644 -63.91 -2.76 17.46
N GLY A 645 -63.34 -3.95 17.76
CA GLY A 645 -64.01 -5.05 18.53
C GLY A 645 -64.80 -6.25 17.91
N VAL A 646 -64.65 -7.44 18.59
CA VAL A 646 -65.49 -8.70 18.64
C VAL A 646 -65.83 -9.47 17.33
N ILE A 647 -66.41 -10.68 17.24
CA ILE A 647 -67.19 -11.67 18.09
C ILE A 647 -66.61 -13.11 17.84
N ILE A 648 -66.18 -13.95 18.81
CA ILE A 648 -66.83 -14.98 19.71
C ILE A 648 -67.38 -16.28 19.03
N GLU A 649 -67.18 -17.44 19.73
CA GLU A 649 -67.71 -18.84 19.59
C GLU A 649 -66.74 -19.91 19.03
N ASN A 650 -66.67 -21.18 19.53
CA ASN A 650 -67.28 -21.82 20.71
C ASN A 650 -66.44 -22.99 21.31
N ASN A 651 -66.85 -23.56 22.46
CA ASN A 651 -66.25 -24.72 23.18
C ASN A 651 -67.08 -26.04 22.89
N PRO A 652 -67.00 -27.23 23.56
CA PRO A 652 -66.41 -27.58 24.88
C PRO A 652 -65.64 -28.94 25.03
N SER A 653 -65.03 -29.12 26.22
CA SER A 653 -64.82 -30.39 26.97
C SER A 653 -63.70 -31.39 26.53
N THR A 654 -62.92 -32.04 27.41
CA THR A 654 -62.75 -31.89 28.89
C THR A 654 -61.41 -32.46 29.43
N GLY A 655 -60.69 -31.69 30.24
CA GLY A 655 -59.83 -32.16 31.36
C GLY A 655 -58.44 -32.74 31.03
N LYS A 656 -57.41 -32.61 31.89
CA LYS A 656 -57.22 -31.84 33.16
C LYS A 656 -55.71 -31.59 33.39
N SER A 657 -55.38 -30.53 34.16
CA SER A 657 -54.14 -30.32 34.97
C SER A 657 -52.76 -30.27 34.26
N TYR A 658 -51.74 -29.51 34.71
CA TYR A 658 -51.65 -28.38 35.65
C TYR A 658 -50.26 -27.70 35.57
N LEU A 659 -50.18 -26.37 35.77
CA LEU A 659 -48.96 -25.52 35.96
C LEU A 659 -47.92 -25.48 34.81
N GLY A 660 -47.16 -24.40 34.58
CA GLY A 660 -47.32 -23.00 35.02
C GLY A 660 -46.02 -22.23 35.34
N ARG A 661 -46.01 -20.91 35.06
CA ARG A 661 -45.04 -19.85 35.49
C ARG A 661 -43.70 -19.83 34.72
N HIS A 662 -43.27 -18.70 34.13
CA HIS A 662 -42.77 -17.42 34.71
C HIS A 662 -41.46 -17.61 35.51
N CYS A 663 -40.39 -16.84 35.28
CA CYS A 663 -40.33 -15.37 35.45
C CYS A 663 -39.26 -14.66 34.58
N ALA A 664 -39.44 -13.35 34.43
CA ALA A 664 -38.44 -12.38 33.96
C ALA A 664 -37.92 -11.51 35.16
N PRO A 665 -36.91 -10.64 35.00
CA PRO A 665 -36.00 -10.27 36.10
C PRO A 665 -36.45 -9.07 36.95
N LEU A 666 -35.80 -8.87 38.11
CA LEU A 666 -35.62 -7.57 38.76
C LEU A 666 -34.59 -7.63 39.92
N THR A 667 -33.87 -6.51 40.14
CA THR A 667 -33.01 -6.19 41.32
C THR A 667 -31.81 -7.12 41.61
N GLY A 668 -30.67 -6.66 42.15
CA GLY A 668 -30.27 -5.29 42.53
C GLY A 668 -29.10 -5.31 43.54
N GLY A 669 -28.18 -4.34 43.42
CA GLY A 669 -27.03 -4.14 44.31
C GLY A 669 -25.87 -5.15 44.13
N SER A 670 -24.66 -4.95 44.65
CA SER A 670 -23.87 -3.77 45.04
C SER A 670 -22.70 -4.27 45.91
N SER A 671 -21.49 -3.75 45.72
CA SER A 671 -20.22 -4.17 46.39
C SER A 671 -19.79 -5.64 46.15
N GLY A 672 -18.50 -5.98 46.11
CA GLY A 672 -17.28 -5.17 46.19
C GLY A 672 -16.28 -5.71 47.22
N TRP A 673 -14.98 -5.47 46.98
CA TRP A 673 -13.82 -5.94 47.78
C TRP A 673 -13.47 -7.44 47.65
N TRP A 674 -12.23 -7.88 47.82
CA TRP A 674 -10.88 -7.38 47.42
C TRP A 674 -9.84 -8.48 47.74
N VAL A 675 -8.60 -8.35 47.23
CA VAL A 675 -7.34 -8.94 47.79
C VAL A 675 -7.01 -10.45 47.59
N TRP A 676 -6.17 -10.69 46.57
CA TRP A 676 -4.85 -11.40 46.61
C TRP A 676 -4.66 -12.94 46.68
N SER A 677 -3.77 -13.40 45.77
CA SER A 677 -2.50 -14.14 46.04
C SER A 677 -2.36 -15.67 45.84
N SER A 678 -1.84 -16.00 44.64
CA SER A 678 -0.55 -16.73 44.41
C SER A 678 -0.42 -18.25 44.66
N VAL A 679 0.64 -18.81 44.03
CA VAL A 679 1.21 -20.18 44.17
C VAL A 679 0.31 -21.29 43.58
N SER A 680 0.60 -22.01 42.49
CA SER A 680 1.82 -22.68 41.95
C SER A 680 2.04 -24.13 42.45
N GLN A 681 2.71 -24.94 41.61
CA GLN A 681 2.91 -26.42 41.68
C GLN A 681 1.69 -27.22 41.15
N TRP A 682 1.81 -28.15 40.19
CA TRP A 682 2.67 -29.35 40.01
C TRP A 682 2.27 -30.55 40.88
N VAL A 683 1.87 -31.67 40.26
CA VAL A 683 2.37 -33.06 40.52
C VAL A 683 1.65 -34.12 39.65
N ARG A 684 2.45 -35.03 39.04
CA ARG A 684 2.20 -36.41 38.55
C ARG A 684 0.96 -36.73 37.68
N LEU A 685 1.12 -37.37 36.51
CA LEU A 685 1.51 -38.77 36.22
C LEU A 685 0.48 -39.83 36.69
N SER A 686 -0.08 -40.54 35.71
CA SER A 686 -0.17 -42.01 35.69
C SER A 686 -0.17 -42.51 34.24
N ILE A 687 0.30 -43.75 34.05
CA ILE A 687 0.40 -44.47 32.77
C ILE A 687 -0.27 -45.82 33.00
N GLU A 688 -1.02 -46.36 32.04
CA GLU A 688 -1.03 -47.81 31.81
C GLU A 688 -1.52 -48.22 30.41
N LYS A 689 -0.90 -49.29 29.89
CA LYS A 689 -1.40 -50.16 28.81
C LYS A 689 -1.73 -51.52 29.45
N PRO A 690 -2.41 -52.44 28.74
CA PRO A 690 -1.63 -53.54 28.14
C PRO A 690 -2.12 -53.94 26.72
N SER A 691 -1.23 -54.29 25.78
CA SER A 691 -1.04 -55.64 25.15
C SER A 691 -2.27 -56.25 24.45
N GLY A 692 -2.23 -56.86 23.26
CA GLY A 692 -1.19 -57.24 22.27
C GLY A 692 -1.88 -58.08 21.16
N GLY A 693 -1.27 -58.63 20.11
CA GLY A 693 0.10 -58.63 19.57
C GLY A 693 0.19 -59.61 18.35
N GLY A 694 1.18 -59.46 17.46
CA GLY A 694 1.31 -60.24 16.21
C GLY A 694 0.50 -59.66 15.03
N GLY A 695 0.84 -59.89 13.75
CA GLY A 695 1.96 -60.65 13.17
C GLY A 695 2.20 -60.28 11.68
N PHE A 696 3.03 -61.07 10.98
CA PHE A 696 3.29 -61.01 9.53
C PHE A 696 2.00 -61.38 8.73
N GLU A 697 1.86 -61.20 7.39
CA GLU A 697 2.86 -61.32 6.31
C GLU A 697 2.50 -60.51 5.02
N ARG A 698 2.94 -60.97 3.84
CA ARG A 698 2.92 -60.32 2.50
C ARG A 698 2.26 -61.30 1.49
N VAL A 699 2.07 -60.86 0.23
CA VAL A 699 1.86 -61.67 -1.02
C VAL A 699 0.41 -61.81 -1.58
N ARG A 700 0.09 -60.94 -2.56
CA ARG A 700 -0.04 -61.23 -4.03
C ARG A 700 -1.11 -62.20 -4.63
N GLU A 701 -1.81 -61.68 -5.65
CA GLU A 701 -2.26 -62.30 -6.93
C GLU A 701 -3.44 -63.29 -7.06
N LYS A 702 -4.07 -63.25 -8.27
CA LYS A 702 -5.14 -64.08 -8.88
C LYS A 702 -6.57 -63.98 -8.30
N GLY A 703 -7.64 -64.20 -9.10
CA GLY A 703 -7.75 -64.40 -10.56
C GLY A 703 -8.92 -65.31 -10.98
N GLU A 704 -9.53 -65.06 -12.15
CA GLU A 704 -10.53 -65.92 -12.86
C GLU A 704 -11.90 -66.08 -12.12
N GLU A 705 -13.06 -66.43 -12.72
CA GLU A 705 -13.43 -66.85 -14.10
C GLU A 705 -14.91 -66.53 -14.45
N ASP A 706 -15.34 -66.85 -15.69
CA ASP A 706 -16.55 -66.38 -16.39
C ASP A 706 -17.92 -67.03 -16.03
N ARG A 707 -19.02 -66.39 -16.53
CA ARG A 707 -19.99 -67.09 -17.42
C ARG A 707 -20.98 -66.19 -18.20
N ASP A 708 -21.30 -66.64 -19.43
CA ASP A 708 -22.30 -66.07 -20.35
C ASP A 708 -23.76 -66.39 -19.99
N PHE A 709 -24.73 -65.66 -20.58
CA PHE A 709 -25.52 -66.20 -21.71
C PHE A 709 -26.32 -65.13 -22.50
N SER A 710 -26.82 -65.53 -23.68
CA SER A 710 -27.54 -64.74 -24.71
C SER A 710 -29.08 -64.85 -24.56
N SER A 711 -30.00 -64.41 -25.45
CA SER A 711 -29.97 -64.01 -26.88
C SER A 711 -31.25 -63.24 -27.33
N ASN A 712 -31.35 -62.98 -28.65
CA ASN A 712 -32.53 -62.59 -29.47
C ASN A 712 -32.83 -61.07 -29.59
N THR A 713 -32.90 -60.35 -30.74
CA THR A 713 -32.84 -60.53 -32.23
C THR A 713 -34.14 -60.25 -33.01
N CYS A 714 -34.17 -59.12 -33.73
CA CYS A 714 -34.76 -58.84 -35.06
C CYS A 714 -34.54 -57.32 -35.32
N SER A 715 -33.86 -56.80 -36.36
CA SER A 715 -33.95 -57.03 -37.82
C SER A 715 -35.32 -56.61 -38.38
N ALA A 716 -35.46 -55.80 -39.45
CA ALA A 716 -34.52 -55.34 -40.48
C ALA A 716 -35.10 -54.05 -41.20
N VAL A 717 -34.50 -53.31 -42.16
CA VAL A 717 -33.16 -53.32 -42.81
C VAL A 717 -32.89 -52.00 -43.58
N ALA A 718 -31.61 -51.61 -43.76
CA ALA A 718 -31.05 -50.70 -44.80
C ALA A 718 -31.52 -49.21 -44.85
N VAL A 719 -30.74 -48.24 -45.35
CA VAL A 719 -29.65 -48.28 -46.34
C VAL A 719 -28.32 -47.65 -45.84
N SER A 720 -27.22 -48.33 -46.18
CA SER A 720 -25.78 -47.96 -46.27
C SER A 720 -25.26 -46.73 -45.49
N MET A 721 -24.30 -46.86 -44.57
CA MET A 721 -22.88 -47.25 -44.73
C MET A 721 -22.05 -46.23 -45.54
N GLU A 722 -20.82 -45.89 -45.16
CA GLU A 722 -19.84 -46.67 -44.38
C GLU A 722 -19.11 -45.87 -43.27
N LYS A 723 -18.50 -46.57 -42.31
CA LYS A 723 -17.82 -46.01 -41.13
C LYS A 723 -16.30 -45.99 -41.31
N ALA A 724 -15.64 -45.04 -40.63
CA ALA A 724 -14.31 -45.24 -40.07
C ALA A 724 -14.29 -44.63 -38.66
N ASP A 725 -14.35 -45.48 -37.62
CA ASP A 725 -14.23 -45.00 -36.24
C ASP A 725 -12.78 -44.66 -35.92
N THR A 726 -12.56 -43.49 -35.32
CA THR A 726 -11.37 -43.21 -34.53
C THR A 726 -11.80 -42.30 -33.39
N GLU A 727 -11.73 -42.79 -32.15
CA GLU A 727 -12.16 -42.03 -30.98
C GLU A 727 -11.17 -40.90 -30.66
N ALA A 728 -11.34 -39.77 -31.35
CA ALA A 728 -10.78 -38.51 -30.90
C ALA A 728 -11.52 -38.06 -29.62
N PRO A 729 -10.81 -37.56 -28.59
CA PRO A 729 -11.47 -36.99 -27.42
C PRO A 729 -12.32 -35.79 -27.84
N ILE A 730 -13.51 -35.64 -27.23
CA ILE A 730 -14.43 -34.53 -27.53
C ILE A 730 -13.75 -33.21 -27.15
N THR A 731 -13.22 -32.50 -28.15
CA THR A 731 -12.60 -31.19 -27.98
C THR A 731 -13.69 -30.14 -27.77
N SER A 732 -13.99 -29.82 -26.50
CA SER A 732 -14.88 -28.71 -26.16
C SER A 732 -14.25 -27.39 -26.65
N HIS A 733 -14.82 -26.81 -27.70
CA HIS A 733 -14.40 -25.49 -28.17
C HIS A 733 -14.61 -24.46 -27.03
N PRO A 734 -13.66 -23.55 -26.77
CA PRO A 734 -13.74 -22.65 -25.61
C PRO A 734 -14.81 -21.54 -25.73
N TYR A 735 -15.52 -21.48 -26.86
CA TYR A 735 -16.53 -20.46 -27.17
C TYR A 735 -17.57 -20.97 -28.17
N ASN A 736 -18.67 -20.22 -28.24
CA ASN A 736 -19.63 -20.21 -29.35
C ASN A 736 -19.69 -18.83 -30.00
N LEU A 737 -20.03 -18.79 -31.29
CA LEU A 737 -20.36 -17.55 -32.01
C LEU A 737 -21.87 -17.42 -32.04
N LEU A 738 -22.42 -16.45 -31.31
CA LEU A 738 -23.86 -16.22 -31.24
C LEU A 738 -24.37 -15.46 -32.47
N LEU A 739 -23.51 -14.61 -33.05
CA LEU A 739 -23.79 -13.79 -34.21
C LEU A 739 -22.47 -13.52 -34.94
N SER A 740 -22.47 -13.66 -36.26
CA SER A 740 -21.35 -13.28 -37.12
C SER A 740 -21.82 -12.32 -38.21
N SER A 741 -21.01 -11.34 -38.55
CA SER A 741 -21.29 -10.39 -39.63
C SER A 741 -19.98 -10.05 -40.37
N PRO A 742 -19.47 -10.96 -41.24
CA PRO A 742 -18.14 -10.83 -41.85
C PRO A 742 -17.96 -9.64 -42.79
N ALA A 743 -19.04 -9.06 -43.31
CA ALA A 743 -18.99 -7.80 -44.06
C ALA A 743 -18.75 -6.57 -43.16
N GLY A 744 -19.07 -6.69 -41.85
CA GLY A 744 -19.06 -5.62 -40.88
C GLY A 744 -20.31 -4.74 -40.93
N LEU A 745 -20.87 -4.39 -39.77
CA LEU A 745 -22.05 -3.54 -39.64
C LEU A 745 -21.70 -2.14 -39.11
N SER A 746 -22.23 -1.13 -39.79
CA SER A 746 -22.19 0.27 -39.39
C SER A 746 -23.24 0.60 -38.32
N PRO A 747 -23.12 1.75 -37.62
CA PRO A 747 -24.12 2.22 -36.65
C PRO A 747 -25.54 2.45 -37.20
N SER A 748 -25.71 2.49 -38.52
CA SER A 748 -27.03 2.52 -39.17
C SER A 748 -27.66 1.13 -39.35
N GLN A 749 -26.84 0.08 -39.47
CA GLN A 749 -27.27 -1.30 -39.71
C GLN A 749 -27.47 -2.08 -38.40
N LEU A 750 -26.81 -1.66 -37.31
CA LEU A 750 -27.01 -2.21 -35.97
C LEU A 750 -28.05 -1.38 -35.20
N THR A 751 -29.13 -2.03 -34.77
CA THR A 751 -30.20 -1.46 -33.96
C THR A 751 -30.32 -2.20 -32.63
N VAL A 752 -30.89 -1.55 -31.63
CA VAL A 752 -31.17 -2.14 -30.31
C VAL A 752 -32.68 -2.08 -30.05
N VAL A 753 -33.23 -3.12 -29.45
CA VAL A 753 -34.47 -3.04 -28.67
C VAL A 753 -34.10 -3.26 -27.21
N PHE A 754 -34.28 -2.22 -26.41
CA PHE A 754 -34.04 -2.22 -24.97
C PHE A 754 -35.37 -2.34 -24.22
N ASP A 755 -35.57 -3.44 -23.50
CA ASP A 755 -36.86 -3.74 -22.85
C ASP A 755 -36.74 -4.69 -21.65
N GLU A 756 -37.65 -4.57 -20.68
CA GLU A 756 -37.70 -5.43 -19.48
C GLU A 756 -37.95 -6.91 -19.80
N ALA A 757 -38.52 -7.22 -20.97
CA ALA A 757 -38.63 -8.60 -21.46
C ALA A 757 -37.28 -9.32 -21.68
N TYR A 758 -36.17 -8.58 -21.72
CA TYR A 758 -34.81 -9.09 -21.90
C TYR A 758 -33.94 -9.05 -20.63
N ASP A 759 -34.50 -8.61 -19.51
CA ASP A 759 -33.87 -8.69 -18.19
C ASP A 759 -33.67 -10.16 -17.75
N ARG A 760 -32.93 -10.39 -16.66
CA ARG A 760 -32.73 -11.75 -16.14
C ARG A 760 -34.00 -12.26 -15.46
N VAL A 761 -34.45 -13.44 -15.84
CA VAL A 761 -35.53 -14.16 -15.15
C VAL A 761 -34.95 -14.80 -13.87
N PRO A 762 -35.48 -14.54 -12.66
CA PRO A 762 -35.04 -15.23 -11.44
C PRO A 762 -35.13 -16.75 -11.57
N HIS A 763 -34.23 -17.47 -10.92
CA HIS A 763 -34.20 -18.93 -10.98
C HIS A 763 -35.30 -19.55 -10.08
N PRO A 764 -36.01 -20.62 -10.48
CA PRO A 764 -37.11 -21.19 -9.69
C PRO A 764 -36.67 -21.94 -8.42
N ASP A 765 -35.43 -22.42 -8.34
CA ASP A 765 -34.81 -22.87 -7.09
C ASP A 765 -34.47 -21.65 -6.22
N SER A 766 -35.19 -21.50 -5.11
CA SER A 766 -35.04 -20.40 -4.16
C SER A 766 -33.68 -20.34 -3.49
N ASP A 767 -33.03 -21.48 -3.28
CA ASP A 767 -31.76 -21.54 -2.55
C ASP A 767 -30.62 -21.14 -3.48
N LEU A 768 -30.69 -21.57 -4.75
CA LEU A 768 -29.78 -21.11 -5.79
C LEU A 768 -29.94 -19.59 -6.05
N GLU A 769 -31.16 -19.09 -6.10
CA GLU A 769 -31.45 -17.65 -6.28
C GLU A 769 -31.02 -16.82 -5.05
N ASN A 770 -31.23 -17.32 -3.82
CA ASN A 770 -30.75 -16.68 -2.59
C ASN A 770 -29.22 -16.60 -2.54
N SER A 771 -28.50 -17.61 -3.06
CA SER A 771 -27.03 -17.66 -3.07
C SER A 771 -26.38 -16.44 -3.76
N ILE A 772 -27.07 -15.78 -4.69
CA ILE A 772 -26.64 -14.52 -5.32
C ILE A 772 -26.39 -13.44 -4.26
N SER A 773 -27.26 -13.36 -3.25
CA SER A 773 -27.14 -12.42 -2.14
C SER A 773 -26.04 -12.82 -1.16
N GLU A 774 -25.89 -14.10 -0.88
CA GLU A 774 -24.89 -14.63 0.06
C GLU A 774 -23.46 -14.43 -0.47
N ILE A 775 -23.21 -14.84 -1.73
CA ILE A 775 -21.92 -14.67 -2.41
C ILE A 775 -21.55 -13.19 -2.55
N TRP A 776 -22.54 -12.31 -2.80
CA TRP A 776 -22.32 -10.87 -2.83
C TRP A 776 -21.96 -10.30 -1.45
N ASN A 777 -22.68 -10.71 -0.40
CA ASN A 777 -22.40 -10.29 0.98
C ASN A 777 -21.03 -10.78 1.44
N GLU A 778 -20.63 -12.00 1.08
CA GLU A 778 -19.31 -12.57 1.35
C GLU A 778 -18.20 -11.79 0.62
N LYS A 779 -18.37 -11.52 -0.69
CA LYS A 779 -17.39 -10.79 -1.50
C LYS A 779 -17.29 -9.30 -1.12
N THR A 780 -18.38 -8.65 -0.71
CA THR A 780 -18.35 -7.26 -0.20
C THR A 780 -17.77 -7.15 1.21
N GLN A 781 -17.94 -8.16 2.08
CA GLN A 781 -17.24 -8.23 3.37
C GLN A 781 -15.72 -8.36 3.19
N ARG A 782 -15.26 -9.15 2.21
CA ARG A 782 -13.83 -9.27 1.87
C ARG A 782 -13.27 -8.04 1.14
N ASN A 783 -14.08 -7.42 0.26
CA ASN A 783 -13.68 -6.24 -0.52
C ASN A 783 -14.71 -5.12 -0.39
N ALA A 784 -14.52 -4.25 0.60
CA ALA A 784 -15.35 -3.05 0.83
C ALA A 784 -15.18 -1.93 -0.22
N SER A 785 -14.44 -2.19 -1.31
CA SER A 785 -14.40 -1.34 -2.53
C SER A 785 -15.20 -1.93 -3.70
N LEU A 786 -15.81 -3.10 -3.52
CA LEU A 786 -16.73 -3.71 -4.48
C LEU A 786 -18.07 -2.96 -4.46
N PHE A 787 -18.39 -2.25 -5.55
CA PHE A 787 -19.68 -1.57 -5.73
C PHE A 787 -20.54 -2.30 -6.76
N ASN A 788 -21.86 -2.10 -6.69
CA ASN A 788 -22.80 -2.69 -7.64
C ASN A 788 -23.15 -1.66 -8.72
N GLY A 789 -22.56 -1.78 -9.91
CA GLY A 789 -22.90 -0.97 -11.09
C GLY A 789 -23.90 -1.67 -12.01
N SER A 790 -24.75 -0.90 -12.66
CA SER A 790 -25.71 -1.37 -13.68
C SER A 790 -24.96 -1.82 -14.95
N LYS A 791 -25.50 -2.79 -15.69
CA LYS A 791 -24.94 -3.28 -16.96
C LYS A 791 -26.05 -3.65 -17.95
N PHE A 792 -25.77 -3.55 -19.25
CA PHE A 792 -26.67 -4.12 -20.26
C PHE A 792 -26.56 -5.66 -20.28
N ARG A 793 -27.71 -6.33 -20.18
CA ARG A 793 -27.82 -7.79 -20.34
C ARG A 793 -28.04 -8.14 -21.81
N TYR A 794 -27.32 -9.14 -22.31
CA TYR A 794 -27.63 -9.72 -23.62
C TYR A 794 -28.87 -10.61 -23.54
N GLY A 795 -29.91 -10.27 -24.31
CA GLY A 795 -31.17 -11.01 -24.40
C GLY A 795 -31.40 -11.70 -25.75
N GLY A 796 -30.41 -11.70 -26.65
CA GLY A 796 -30.50 -12.29 -27.99
C GLY A 796 -30.38 -11.27 -29.12
N HIS A 797 -30.75 -11.67 -30.34
CA HIS A 797 -30.79 -10.79 -31.51
C HIS A 797 -31.79 -11.29 -32.56
N THR A 798 -32.15 -10.43 -33.51
CA THR A 798 -32.90 -10.76 -34.73
C THR A 798 -32.12 -10.29 -35.96
N LEU A 799 -32.09 -11.12 -37.01
CA LEU A 799 -31.62 -10.73 -38.34
C LEU A 799 -32.79 -10.13 -39.13
N CYS A 800 -32.68 -8.87 -39.53
CA CYS A 800 -33.68 -8.17 -40.33
C CYS A 800 -33.25 -8.17 -41.81
N ASN A 801 -33.63 -9.25 -42.51
CA ASN A 801 -33.51 -9.29 -43.97
C ASN A 801 -34.60 -8.40 -44.59
N ALA A 802 -34.21 -7.46 -45.44
CA ALA A 802 -35.17 -6.74 -46.29
C ALA A 802 -35.66 -7.65 -47.42
N ASP A 803 -36.94 -7.58 -47.78
CA ASP A 803 -37.55 -8.48 -48.75
C ASP A 803 -36.89 -8.38 -50.14
N GLY A 804 -36.28 -9.48 -50.59
CA GLY A 804 -35.96 -9.76 -52.00
C GLY A 804 -34.99 -8.81 -52.71
N SER A 805 -34.33 -7.87 -52.01
CA SER A 805 -33.49 -6.83 -52.61
C SER A 805 -32.07 -6.84 -52.04
N ILE A 806 -31.09 -6.48 -52.88
CA ILE A 806 -29.65 -6.63 -52.58
C ILE A 806 -29.16 -5.42 -51.76
N GLN A 807 -29.72 -5.23 -50.56
CA GLN A 807 -29.33 -4.16 -49.64
C GLN A 807 -29.20 -4.65 -48.19
N GLU A 808 -27.95 -4.68 -47.75
CA GLU A 808 -27.48 -4.50 -46.37
C GLU A 808 -28.23 -5.26 -45.26
N SER A 809 -27.61 -6.33 -44.76
CA SER A 809 -28.08 -7.08 -43.59
C SER A 809 -28.19 -6.18 -42.35
N HIS A 810 -29.42 -5.88 -41.92
CA HIS A 810 -29.67 -5.16 -40.68
C HIS A 810 -29.79 -6.13 -39.52
N VAL A 811 -29.25 -5.76 -38.36
CA VAL A 811 -29.31 -6.58 -37.13
C VAL A 811 -29.94 -5.78 -36.00
N ARG A 812 -30.75 -6.48 -35.21
CA ARG A 812 -31.44 -5.95 -34.03
C ARG A 812 -30.99 -6.73 -32.81
N LEU A 813 -30.18 -6.12 -31.95
CA LEU A 813 -29.81 -6.69 -30.66
C LEU A 813 -30.95 -6.51 -29.65
N HIS A 814 -31.20 -7.52 -28.83
CA HIS A 814 -32.18 -7.48 -27.76
C HIS A 814 -31.43 -7.33 -26.44
N LEU A 815 -31.63 -6.21 -25.74
CA LEU A 815 -30.90 -5.87 -24.52
C LEU A 815 -31.87 -5.61 -23.36
N GLY A 816 -31.50 -6.09 -22.17
CA GLY A 816 -32.16 -5.77 -20.90
C GLY A 816 -31.18 -5.11 -19.92
N LEU A 817 -31.59 -5.02 -18.66
CA LEU A 817 -30.73 -4.64 -17.54
C LEU A 817 -30.28 -5.84 -16.72
N THR A 818 -29.09 -5.70 -16.14
CA THR A 818 -28.58 -6.52 -15.04
C THR A 818 -27.62 -5.67 -14.21
N ASP A 819 -27.00 -6.26 -13.18
CA ASP A 819 -26.03 -5.57 -12.34
C ASP A 819 -24.81 -6.46 -12.02
N TYR A 820 -23.73 -5.83 -11.58
CA TYR A 820 -22.48 -6.54 -11.28
C TYR A 820 -22.64 -7.54 -10.13
N ARG A 821 -23.55 -7.30 -9.19
CA ARG A 821 -23.94 -8.25 -8.12
C ARG A 821 -24.51 -9.54 -8.69
N THR A 822 -25.46 -9.44 -9.60
CA THR A 822 -26.10 -10.59 -10.25
C THR A 822 -25.06 -11.35 -11.09
N PHE A 823 -24.16 -10.66 -11.78
CA PHE A 823 -23.04 -11.30 -12.48
C PHE A 823 -22.12 -12.07 -11.53
N VAL A 824 -21.74 -11.44 -10.42
CA VAL A 824 -20.89 -12.02 -9.37
C VAL A 824 -21.52 -13.24 -8.66
N GLY A 825 -22.85 -13.29 -8.58
CA GLY A 825 -23.63 -14.37 -7.94
C GLY A 825 -24.22 -15.43 -8.88
N THR A 826 -24.24 -15.20 -10.20
CA THR A 826 -24.71 -16.17 -11.21
C THR A 826 -23.55 -16.65 -12.08
N ASN A 827 -23.06 -15.84 -13.01
CA ASN A 827 -21.96 -16.18 -13.91
C ASN A 827 -20.65 -16.47 -13.15
N LEU A 828 -20.32 -15.77 -12.06
CA LEU A 828 -19.11 -16.02 -11.25
C LEU A 828 -19.37 -16.84 -9.96
N ASN A 829 -20.43 -17.65 -9.98
CA ASN A 829 -20.75 -18.65 -8.97
C ASN A 829 -19.96 -19.95 -9.25
N SER A 830 -19.58 -20.71 -8.22
CA SER A 830 -19.02 -22.06 -8.43
C SER A 830 -20.04 -23.04 -9.00
N LEU A 831 -21.33 -22.76 -8.81
CA LEU A 831 -22.47 -23.53 -9.34
C LEU A 831 -23.13 -22.83 -10.55
N TRP A 832 -22.40 -22.01 -11.31
CA TRP A 832 -22.93 -21.23 -12.44
C TRP A 832 -23.70 -22.08 -13.47
N GLU A 833 -23.29 -23.32 -13.69
CA GLU A 833 -23.95 -24.28 -14.60
C GLU A 833 -25.39 -24.59 -14.18
N ARG A 834 -25.72 -24.52 -12.88
CA ARG A 834 -27.09 -24.72 -12.36
C ARG A 834 -28.07 -23.61 -12.74
N PHE A 835 -27.58 -22.45 -13.20
CA PHE A 835 -28.43 -21.37 -13.72
C PHE A 835 -28.73 -21.53 -15.23
N LEU A 836 -28.19 -22.55 -15.89
CA LEU A 836 -28.49 -22.83 -17.30
C LEU A 836 -29.74 -23.71 -17.43
N VAL A 837 -30.54 -23.47 -18.46
CA VAL A 837 -31.60 -24.41 -18.88
C VAL A 837 -31.16 -25.14 -20.15
N THR A 838 -31.56 -26.40 -20.31
CA THR A 838 -31.28 -27.18 -21.53
C THR A 838 -32.03 -26.60 -22.72
N SER A 839 -31.32 -25.81 -23.53
CA SER A 839 -31.82 -25.18 -24.76
C SER A 839 -30.66 -24.94 -25.73
N GLU A 840 -30.99 -24.97 -27.03
CA GLU A 840 -30.09 -24.58 -28.13
C GLU A 840 -30.11 -23.05 -28.34
N ASP A 841 -31.23 -22.38 -28.03
CA ASP A 841 -31.33 -20.92 -27.99
C ASP A 841 -30.57 -20.39 -26.76
N ASP A 842 -29.51 -19.62 -26.99
CA ASP A 842 -28.68 -19.02 -25.94
C ASP A 842 -29.47 -18.09 -25.01
N SER A 843 -30.44 -17.34 -25.54
CA SER A 843 -31.24 -16.39 -24.76
C SER A 843 -32.10 -17.11 -23.71
N VAL A 844 -32.60 -18.29 -24.07
CA VAL A 844 -33.38 -19.19 -23.20
C VAL A 844 -32.45 -19.99 -22.28
N ARG A 845 -31.35 -20.54 -22.81
CA ARG A 845 -30.32 -21.28 -22.06
C ARG A 845 -29.76 -20.45 -20.91
N CYS A 846 -29.43 -19.20 -21.17
CA CYS A 846 -28.79 -18.27 -20.23
C CYS A 846 -29.81 -17.33 -19.54
N ARG A 847 -31.11 -17.67 -19.51
CA ARG A 847 -32.16 -16.76 -19.03
C ARG A 847 -32.09 -16.44 -17.53
N HIS A 848 -31.49 -17.31 -16.73
CA HIS A 848 -31.31 -17.13 -15.29
C HIS A 848 -29.91 -16.64 -14.88
N THR A 849 -29.01 -16.41 -15.84
CA THR A 849 -27.71 -15.76 -15.62
C THR A 849 -27.78 -14.26 -15.94
N SER A 850 -26.93 -13.48 -15.27
CA SER A 850 -26.80 -12.03 -15.52
C SER A 850 -26.46 -11.72 -16.97
N SER A 851 -25.54 -12.48 -17.58
CA SER A 851 -25.13 -12.35 -18.98
C SER A 851 -24.85 -10.89 -19.42
N PRO A 852 -24.01 -10.13 -18.68
CA PRO A 852 -23.68 -8.76 -19.04
C PRO A 852 -22.84 -8.76 -20.33
N LEU A 853 -23.23 -7.91 -21.27
CA LEU A 853 -22.54 -7.78 -22.56
C LEU A 853 -21.23 -7.02 -22.36
N GLY A 854 -20.10 -7.68 -22.63
CA GLY A 854 -18.81 -6.99 -22.81
C GLY A 854 -18.63 -6.47 -24.23
N ASN A 855 -17.65 -5.61 -24.45
CA ASN A 855 -17.20 -5.17 -25.77
C ASN A 855 -15.73 -5.55 -26.00
N GLY A 856 -15.29 -5.68 -27.25
CA GLY A 856 -13.90 -5.92 -27.61
C GLY A 856 -13.54 -5.37 -28.99
N ALA A 857 -12.36 -4.75 -29.11
CA ALA A 857 -11.89 -4.03 -30.29
C ALA A 857 -10.69 -4.73 -30.94
N ILE A 858 -10.88 -5.19 -32.16
CA ILE A 858 -9.81 -5.74 -32.99
C ILE A 858 -9.29 -4.61 -33.87
N ILE A 859 -8.12 -4.09 -33.49
CA ILE A 859 -7.58 -2.84 -34.04
C ILE A 859 -6.41 -3.19 -34.97
N GLU A 860 -6.55 -2.87 -36.26
CA GLU A 860 -5.53 -3.03 -37.29
C GLU A 860 -4.76 -1.71 -37.47
N THR A 861 -3.46 -1.73 -37.21
CA THR A 861 -2.54 -0.60 -37.44
C THR A 861 -2.25 -0.37 -38.93
N SER A 862 -1.63 0.77 -39.25
CA SER A 862 -1.23 1.10 -40.62
C SER A 862 -0.28 0.06 -41.24
N ASP A 863 0.61 -0.52 -40.42
CA ASP A 863 1.56 -1.59 -40.76
C ASP A 863 0.98 -3.02 -40.70
N LYS A 864 -0.35 -3.17 -40.59
CA LYS A 864 -1.07 -4.46 -40.60
C LYS A 864 -0.74 -5.40 -39.44
N LYS A 865 -0.54 -4.83 -38.25
CA LYS A 865 -0.48 -5.55 -36.98
C LYS A 865 -1.77 -5.33 -36.19
N ILE A 866 -2.11 -6.29 -35.34
CA ILE A 866 -3.30 -6.29 -34.50
C ILE A 866 -2.91 -6.01 -33.05
N LEU A 867 -3.65 -5.14 -32.38
CA LEU A 867 -3.42 -4.81 -30.98
C LEU A 867 -3.97 -5.90 -30.05
N VAL A 868 -3.14 -6.38 -29.13
CA VAL A 868 -3.53 -7.35 -28.08
C VAL A 868 -2.95 -6.92 -26.74
N LEU A 869 -3.78 -6.85 -25.71
CA LEU A 869 -3.36 -6.58 -24.34
C LEU A 869 -3.10 -7.88 -23.58
N LYS A 870 -2.13 -7.85 -22.66
CA LYS A 870 -1.99 -8.85 -21.61
C LYS A 870 -2.59 -8.32 -20.31
N ARG A 871 -3.71 -8.91 -19.90
CA ARG A 871 -4.47 -8.56 -18.70
C ARG A 871 -3.57 -8.63 -17.46
N SER A 872 -3.73 -7.68 -16.56
CA SER A 872 -2.91 -7.57 -15.35
C SER A 872 -3.30 -8.64 -14.31
N ASN A 873 -2.58 -8.66 -13.18
CA ASN A 873 -2.99 -9.47 -12.02
C ASN A 873 -3.98 -8.73 -11.09
N ASN A 874 -4.44 -7.53 -11.47
CA ASN A 874 -5.40 -6.73 -10.68
C ASN A 874 -6.87 -6.95 -11.13
N VAL A 875 -7.09 -7.44 -12.35
CA VAL A 875 -8.44 -7.59 -12.92
C VAL A 875 -9.18 -8.79 -12.32
N GLY A 876 -10.50 -8.66 -12.19
CA GLY A 876 -11.35 -9.70 -11.58
C GLY A 876 -11.55 -10.97 -12.42
N GLU A 877 -11.18 -10.95 -13.70
CA GLU A 877 -11.38 -12.05 -14.64
C GLU A 877 -10.17 -12.24 -15.56
N PHE A 878 -9.72 -13.51 -15.66
CA PHE A 878 -8.60 -13.97 -16.50
C PHE A 878 -7.32 -13.11 -16.38
N PRO A 879 -6.73 -12.97 -15.16
CA PRO A 879 -5.46 -12.30 -14.99
C PRO A 879 -4.35 -12.98 -15.80
N GLY A 880 -3.39 -12.20 -16.31
CA GLY A 880 -2.25 -12.68 -17.10
C GLY A 880 -2.57 -13.21 -18.51
N HIS A 881 -3.84 -13.35 -18.87
CA HIS A 881 -4.29 -13.82 -20.20
C HIS A 881 -4.21 -12.71 -21.26
N PHE A 882 -4.28 -13.10 -22.53
CA PHE A 882 -4.37 -12.17 -23.65
C PHE A 882 -5.83 -11.77 -23.93
N ALA A 883 -6.06 -10.52 -24.30
CA ALA A 883 -7.37 -10.02 -24.71
C ALA A 883 -7.23 -8.92 -25.76
N PHE A 884 -8.25 -8.76 -26.58
CA PHE A 884 -8.44 -7.52 -27.35
C PHE A 884 -8.89 -6.39 -26.41
N PRO A 885 -8.46 -5.13 -26.62
CA PRO A 885 -8.92 -4.00 -25.81
C PRO A 885 -10.45 -3.89 -25.71
N GLY A 886 -10.98 -3.45 -24.57
CA GLY A 886 -12.40 -3.16 -24.34
C GLY A 886 -13.01 -3.80 -23.08
N GLY A 887 -13.86 -3.03 -22.41
CA GLY A 887 -14.69 -3.41 -21.26
C GLY A 887 -16.16 -3.66 -21.60
N HIS A 888 -17.02 -2.64 -21.50
CA HIS A 888 -18.48 -2.77 -21.57
C HIS A 888 -19.24 -1.44 -21.84
N PRO A 889 -20.41 -1.48 -22.51
CA PRO A 889 -21.30 -0.33 -22.66
C PRO A 889 -22.04 -0.04 -21.34
N GLU A 890 -22.16 1.24 -20.97
CA GLU A 890 -22.69 1.63 -19.65
C GLU A 890 -24.10 2.24 -19.72
N PRO A 891 -25.11 1.70 -18.99
CA PRO A 891 -26.46 2.28 -18.94
C PRO A 891 -26.50 3.71 -18.39
N GLU A 892 -25.58 4.04 -17.49
CA GLU A 892 -25.55 5.33 -16.79
C GLU A 892 -25.16 6.49 -17.74
N GLU A 893 -24.25 6.26 -18.70
CA GLU A 893 -23.82 7.26 -19.71
C GLU A 893 -24.96 7.70 -20.64
N VAL A 894 -25.91 6.81 -20.95
CA VAL A 894 -27.11 7.14 -21.74
C VAL A 894 -28.29 7.66 -20.89
N GLY A 895 -28.14 7.65 -19.56
CA GLY A 895 -29.13 8.12 -18.58
C GLY A 895 -30.19 7.08 -18.21
N ILE A 896 -29.83 5.79 -18.18
CA ILE A 896 -30.72 4.67 -17.85
C ILE A 896 -30.36 4.12 -16.45
N GLU A 897 -31.02 4.64 -15.42
CA GLU A 897 -30.97 4.09 -14.06
C GLU A 897 -31.91 2.88 -13.88
N CYS A 898 -33.05 2.86 -14.57
CA CYS A 898 -34.04 1.78 -14.56
C CYS A 898 -35.03 1.89 -15.74
N HIS A 899 -35.85 0.86 -15.94
CA HIS A 899 -36.93 0.86 -16.95
C HIS A 899 -38.03 1.87 -16.61
N GLN A 900 -38.30 2.79 -17.54
CA GLN A 900 -39.29 3.86 -17.36
C GLN A 900 -40.71 3.36 -17.65
N ARG A 901 -41.58 3.42 -16.64
CA ARG A 901 -42.92 2.78 -16.65
C ARG A 901 -44.02 3.52 -17.42
N GLU A 902 -43.77 4.75 -17.88
CA GLU A 902 -44.76 5.59 -18.59
C GLU A 902 -44.37 5.79 -20.07
N LYS A 903 -44.32 4.68 -20.84
CA LYS A 903 -43.93 4.72 -22.26
C LYS A 903 -44.92 5.50 -23.13
N LYS A 904 -44.44 6.54 -23.82
CA LYS A 904 -44.89 6.83 -25.20
C LYS A 904 -43.95 6.13 -26.17
N LEU A 905 -44.47 5.72 -27.34
CA LEU A 905 -43.67 5.06 -28.38
C LEU A 905 -42.43 5.87 -28.79
N MET A 906 -42.59 7.18 -28.98
CA MET A 906 -41.50 8.11 -29.32
C MET A 906 -40.31 8.07 -28.35
N ASP A 907 -40.56 7.90 -27.05
CA ASP A 907 -39.49 7.90 -26.04
C ASP A 907 -38.70 6.58 -26.07
N SER A 908 -39.37 5.46 -26.41
CA SER A 908 -38.73 4.15 -26.57
C SER A 908 -37.74 4.12 -27.75
N ASP A 909 -38.09 4.74 -28.88
CA ASP A 909 -37.21 4.82 -30.05
C ASP A 909 -35.97 5.72 -29.80
N ILE A 910 -36.14 6.77 -29.00
CA ILE A 910 -35.03 7.63 -28.56
C ILE A 910 -34.07 6.84 -27.65
N ILE A 911 -34.59 6.04 -26.70
CA ILE A 911 -33.79 5.17 -25.83
C ILE A 911 -33.07 4.10 -26.66
N ASN A 912 -33.78 3.38 -27.52
CA ASN A 912 -33.20 2.37 -28.43
C ASN A 912 -32.04 2.95 -29.26
N LYS A 913 -32.21 4.16 -29.80
CA LYS A 913 -31.16 4.84 -30.58
C LYS A 913 -29.96 5.25 -29.71
N LYS A 914 -30.20 5.73 -28.48
CA LYS A 914 -29.12 6.04 -27.52
C LYS A 914 -28.30 4.80 -27.17
N VAL A 915 -28.95 3.69 -26.81
CA VAL A 915 -28.25 2.44 -26.46
C VAL A 915 -27.47 1.89 -27.64
N SER A 916 -28.02 1.94 -28.86
CA SER A 916 -27.27 1.54 -30.06
C SER A 916 -26.04 2.44 -30.31
N GLN A 917 -26.14 3.75 -30.06
CA GLN A 917 -24.99 4.66 -30.19
C GLN A 917 -23.91 4.37 -29.13
N GLU A 918 -24.28 4.16 -27.87
CA GLU A 918 -23.34 3.82 -26.78
C GLU A 918 -22.62 2.48 -27.02
N MET A 919 -23.19 1.52 -27.76
CA MET A 919 -22.44 0.32 -28.19
C MET A 919 -21.18 0.66 -29.01
N PHE A 920 -21.21 1.73 -29.82
CA PHE A 920 -20.07 2.17 -30.64
C PHE A 920 -19.23 3.25 -29.96
N ASP A 921 -19.84 4.12 -29.16
CA ASP A 921 -19.12 5.18 -28.45
C ASP A 921 -18.30 4.63 -27.27
N SER A 922 -18.85 3.66 -26.51
CA SER A 922 -18.12 2.96 -25.43
C SER A 922 -16.86 2.28 -25.94
N ILE A 923 -16.94 1.48 -27.01
CA ILE A 923 -15.76 0.75 -27.48
C ILE A 923 -14.66 1.67 -28.04
N ILE A 924 -15.00 2.88 -28.50
CA ILE A 924 -14.00 3.89 -28.86
C ILE A 924 -13.38 4.55 -27.62
N ARG A 925 -14.20 4.86 -26.60
CA ARG A 925 -13.77 5.41 -25.30
C ARG A 925 -12.79 4.46 -24.59
N GLU A 926 -13.19 3.20 -24.44
CA GLU A 926 -12.42 2.11 -23.84
C GLU A 926 -11.08 1.87 -24.56
N VAL A 927 -11.05 1.94 -25.90
CA VAL A 927 -9.80 1.80 -26.67
C VAL A 927 -8.85 2.98 -26.41
N VAL A 928 -9.35 4.21 -26.33
CA VAL A 928 -8.52 5.38 -25.99
C VAL A 928 -7.97 5.26 -24.57
N GLU A 929 -8.78 4.75 -23.64
CA GLU A 929 -8.45 4.63 -22.21
C GLU A 929 -7.45 3.50 -21.92
N GLU A 930 -7.58 2.33 -22.56
CA GLU A 930 -6.65 1.20 -22.41
C GLU A 930 -5.38 1.29 -23.29
N THR A 931 -5.43 1.96 -24.45
CA THR A 931 -4.30 1.98 -25.41
C THR A 931 -3.59 3.33 -25.55
N GLY A 932 -4.19 4.42 -25.07
CA GLY A 932 -3.67 5.78 -25.25
C GLY A 932 -3.76 6.32 -26.68
N VAL A 933 -4.28 5.54 -27.64
CA VAL A 933 -4.41 5.96 -29.04
C VAL A 933 -5.50 7.05 -29.17
N PRO A 934 -5.20 8.24 -29.72
CA PRO A 934 -6.17 9.32 -29.81
C PRO A 934 -7.27 8.99 -30.82
N THR A 935 -8.52 9.39 -30.51
CA THR A 935 -9.71 9.14 -31.32
C THR A 935 -9.58 9.65 -32.77
N THR A 936 -8.79 10.70 -33.01
CA THR A 936 -8.49 11.23 -34.35
C THR A 936 -7.74 10.25 -35.25
N SER A 937 -7.06 9.27 -34.67
CA SER A 937 -6.30 8.24 -35.37
C SER A 937 -7.06 6.92 -35.49
N LEU A 938 -8.32 6.87 -35.06
CA LEU A 938 -9.19 5.69 -35.15
C LEU A 938 -10.26 5.93 -36.23
N CYS A 939 -10.35 5.00 -37.17
CA CYS A 939 -11.50 4.93 -38.07
C CYS A 939 -12.77 4.54 -37.29
N LYS A 940 -13.94 4.82 -37.86
CA LYS A 940 -15.22 4.46 -37.24
C LYS A 940 -15.27 2.96 -36.95
N PRO A 941 -15.73 2.54 -35.75
CA PRO A 941 -15.85 1.14 -35.40
C PRO A 941 -16.92 0.46 -36.24
N VAL A 942 -16.66 -0.78 -36.63
CA VAL A 942 -17.55 -1.63 -37.43
C VAL A 942 -17.82 -2.90 -36.65
N PHE A 943 -19.07 -3.20 -36.35
CA PHE A 943 -19.45 -4.38 -35.57
C PHE A 943 -19.33 -5.66 -36.42
N ILE A 944 -18.65 -6.70 -35.91
CA ILE A 944 -18.37 -7.94 -36.65
C ILE A 944 -19.06 -9.19 -36.07
N GLY A 945 -19.64 -9.11 -34.88
CA GLY A 945 -20.43 -10.20 -34.28
C GLY A 945 -20.42 -10.23 -32.75
N ILE A 946 -20.96 -11.30 -32.18
CA ILE A 946 -20.97 -11.58 -30.73
C ILE A 946 -20.43 -12.99 -30.49
N SER A 947 -19.46 -13.11 -29.58
CA SER A 947 -18.96 -14.39 -29.09
C SER A 947 -19.29 -14.59 -27.61
N ARG A 948 -19.66 -15.81 -27.24
CA ARG A 948 -19.87 -16.24 -25.85
C ARG A 948 -18.78 -17.26 -25.51
N ARG A 949 -18.06 -17.06 -24.40
CA ARG A 949 -17.21 -18.15 -23.84
C ARG A 949 -18.09 -19.26 -23.28
N GLU A 950 -17.65 -20.51 -23.35
CA GLU A 950 -18.38 -21.61 -22.69
C GLU A 950 -18.31 -21.49 -21.17
N LEU A 951 -17.09 -21.35 -20.63
CA LEU A 951 -16.86 -21.17 -19.20
C LEU A 951 -17.58 -19.90 -18.70
N ASN A 952 -18.57 -20.08 -17.82
CA ASN A 952 -19.33 -19.01 -17.18
C ASN A 952 -20.18 -18.14 -18.14
N VAL A 953 -20.46 -18.61 -19.38
CA VAL A 953 -21.40 -18.04 -20.36
C VAL A 953 -21.45 -16.50 -20.46
N ARG A 954 -20.29 -15.84 -20.53
CA ARG A 954 -20.22 -14.37 -20.75
C ARG A 954 -20.20 -14.05 -22.26
N PRO A 955 -21.16 -13.25 -22.78
CA PRO A 955 -21.13 -12.74 -24.14
C PRO A 955 -20.27 -11.47 -24.24
N ALA A 956 -19.63 -11.26 -25.39
CA ALA A 956 -18.98 -10.02 -25.77
C ALA A 956 -19.22 -9.68 -27.25
N ALA A 957 -19.55 -8.42 -27.52
CA ALA A 957 -19.66 -7.86 -28.86
C ALA A 957 -18.28 -7.45 -29.38
N PHE A 958 -17.97 -7.82 -30.62
CA PHE A 958 -16.69 -7.51 -31.25
C PHE A 958 -16.84 -6.47 -32.36
N PHE A 959 -15.90 -5.54 -32.36
CA PHE A 959 -15.80 -4.44 -33.31
C PHE A 959 -14.42 -4.48 -33.96
N PHE A 960 -14.37 -4.19 -35.25
CA PHE A 960 -13.15 -3.97 -36.01
C PHE A 960 -12.91 -2.47 -36.20
N ILE A 961 -11.68 -2.03 -35.98
CA ILE A 961 -11.24 -0.63 -36.08
C ILE A 961 -9.93 -0.60 -36.88
N LYS A 962 -9.78 0.34 -37.81
CA LYS A 962 -8.48 0.65 -38.43
C LYS A 962 -7.86 1.85 -37.73
N CYS A 963 -6.61 1.75 -37.33
CA CYS A 963 -5.82 2.85 -36.82
C CYS A 963 -4.93 3.42 -37.93
N THR A 964 -4.76 4.74 -37.96
CA THR A 964 -3.85 5.41 -38.91
C THR A 964 -2.38 5.37 -38.46
N LEU A 965 -2.12 5.06 -37.19
CA LEU A 965 -0.79 4.94 -36.60
C LEU A 965 -0.19 3.54 -36.84
N ASP A 966 1.13 3.44 -36.79
CA ASP A 966 1.86 2.18 -36.85
C ASP A 966 2.04 1.51 -35.46
N SER A 967 2.52 0.25 -35.49
CA SER A 967 2.85 -0.56 -34.32
C SER A 967 3.68 0.12 -33.23
N ASN A 968 4.56 1.04 -33.58
CA ASN A 968 5.52 1.66 -32.66
C ASN A 968 4.93 2.93 -32.06
N GLU A 969 4.30 3.78 -32.89
CA GLU A 969 3.53 4.94 -32.43
C GLU A 969 2.47 4.52 -31.38
N VAL A 970 1.78 3.40 -31.60
CA VAL A 970 0.81 2.85 -30.64
C VAL A 970 1.47 2.35 -29.34
N LYS A 971 2.66 1.74 -29.41
CA LYS A 971 3.40 1.27 -28.22
C LYS A 971 3.93 2.43 -27.37
N GLU A 972 4.32 3.53 -28.00
CA GLU A 972 4.70 4.76 -27.29
C GLU A 972 3.49 5.35 -26.57
N LEU A 973 2.36 5.49 -27.26
CA LEU A 973 1.12 6.03 -26.71
C LEU A 973 0.53 5.18 -25.57
N TYR A 974 0.73 3.85 -25.57
CA TYR A 974 0.33 2.97 -24.47
C TYR A 974 0.93 3.38 -23.11
N SER A 975 2.08 4.08 -23.09
CA SER A 975 2.65 4.65 -21.85
C SER A 975 1.80 5.76 -21.22
N SER A 976 0.85 6.32 -21.97
CA SER A 976 -0.10 7.36 -21.56
C SER A 976 -1.55 6.86 -21.36
N ALA A 977 -1.79 5.55 -21.54
CA ALA A 977 -3.09 4.93 -21.29
C ALA A 977 -3.57 5.21 -19.85
N GLN A 978 -4.85 5.58 -19.70
CA GLN A 978 -5.44 5.94 -18.41
C GLN A 978 -5.61 4.69 -17.54
N ASP A 979 -6.06 3.59 -18.15
CA ASP A 979 -6.31 2.31 -17.46
C ASP A 979 -5.14 1.33 -17.55
N GLY A 980 -3.92 1.85 -17.46
CA GLY A 980 -2.66 1.10 -17.29
C GLY A 980 -2.56 0.25 -16.01
N PHE A 981 -3.69 -0.04 -15.35
CA PHE A 981 -3.83 -1.04 -14.29
C PHE A 981 -4.63 -2.29 -14.73
N GLU A 982 -5.47 -2.20 -15.77
CA GLU A 982 -6.22 -3.33 -16.38
C GLU A 982 -5.29 -4.26 -17.14
N SER A 983 -4.31 -3.69 -17.86
CA SER A 983 -3.30 -4.42 -18.65
C SER A 983 -1.88 -4.25 -18.08
N THR A 984 -0.93 -5.05 -18.58
CA THR A 984 0.50 -4.99 -18.19
C THR A 984 1.45 -4.79 -19.35
N GLN A 985 1.03 -5.18 -20.56
CA GLN A 985 1.82 -5.13 -21.79
C GLN A 985 0.82 -5.01 -22.96
N LEU A 986 1.13 -4.15 -23.94
CA LEU A 986 0.48 -4.12 -25.25
C LEU A 986 1.39 -4.81 -26.27
N TYR A 987 0.81 -5.66 -27.10
CA TYR A 987 1.45 -6.40 -28.19
C TYR A 987 0.89 -5.92 -29.53
N THR A 988 1.73 -5.89 -30.56
CA THR A 988 1.31 -5.67 -31.95
C THR A 988 1.72 -6.87 -32.80
N VAL A 989 0.75 -7.67 -33.24
CA VAL A 989 0.96 -9.03 -33.75
C VAL A 989 0.36 -9.23 -35.15
N SER A 990 1.01 -10.05 -35.97
CA SER A 990 0.45 -10.50 -37.26
C SER A 990 -0.65 -11.54 -37.02
N MET A 991 -1.41 -11.86 -38.06
CA MET A 991 -2.48 -12.85 -37.99
C MET A 991 -2.01 -14.25 -37.54
N VAL A 992 -0.75 -14.60 -37.78
CA VAL A 992 -0.15 -15.90 -37.37
C VAL A 992 0.23 -15.85 -35.89
N GLU A 993 0.98 -14.82 -35.47
CA GLU A 993 1.33 -14.60 -34.06
C GLU A 993 0.06 -14.49 -33.18
N LEU A 994 -1.02 -13.92 -33.73
CA LEU A 994 -2.32 -13.83 -33.09
C LEU A 994 -3.02 -15.19 -32.95
N GLU A 995 -2.89 -16.09 -33.93
CA GLU A 995 -3.46 -17.44 -33.91
C GLU A 995 -2.84 -18.27 -32.77
N ASP A 996 -1.52 -18.23 -32.59
CA ASP A 996 -0.82 -18.87 -31.46
C ASP A 996 -1.31 -18.35 -30.09
N MET A 997 -1.58 -17.05 -29.98
CA MET A 997 -2.04 -16.40 -28.75
C MET A 997 -3.47 -16.76 -28.35
N THR A 998 -4.33 -17.22 -29.28
CA THR A 998 -5.73 -17.60 -28.99
C THR A 998 -5.86 -18.66 -27.90
N SER A 999 -4.87 -19.55 -27.80
CA SER A 999 -4.75 -20.60 -26.77
C SER A 999 -4.73 -20.07 -25.33
N LYS A 1000 -4.38 -18.78 -25.15
CA LYS A 1000 -4.30 -18.08 -23.85
C LYS A 1000 -5.23 -16.85 -23.79
N MET A 1001 -6.23 -16.79 -24.67
CA MET A 1001 -7.31 -15.83 -24.59
C MET A 1001 -8.51 -16.40 -23.81
N PRO A 1002 -9.27 -15.60 -23.05
CA PRO A 1002 -10.59 -15.99 -22.59
C PRO A 1002 -11.47 -16.32 -23.80
N GLY A 1003 -12.33 -17.34 -23.70
CA GLY A 1003 -13.07 -17.88 -24.85
C GLY A 1003 -13.79 -16.83 -25.71
N CYS A 1004 -14.35 -15.79 -25.11
CA CYS A 1004 -15.03 -14.71 -25.83
C CYS A 1004 -14.07 -13.94 -26.74
N HIS A 1005 -12.82 -13.68 -26.34
CA HIS A 1005 -11.82 -13.06 -27.23
C HIS A 1005 -11.24 -14.07 -28.24
N HIS A 1006 -11.16 -15.36 -27.91
CA HIS A 1006 -10.83 -16.41 -28.88
C HIS A 1006 -11.89 -16.46 -30.01
N GLY A 1007 -13.18 -16.38 -29.67
CA GLY A 1007 -14.24 -16.25 -30.67
C GLY A 1007 -14.25 -14.88 -31.37
N GLY A 1008 -13.81 -13.81 -30.70
CA GLY A 1008 -13.49 -12.53 -31.33
C GLY A 1008 -12.45 -12.68 -32.46
N TYR A 1009 -11.38 -13.43 -32.23
CA TYR A 1009 -10.41 -13.78 -33.27
C TYR A 1009 -11.06 -14.56 -34.42
N ALA A 1010 -11.94 -15.54 -34.11
CA ALA A 1010 -12.67 -16.28 -35.15
C ALA A 1010 -13.59 -15.39 -36.00
N LEU A 1011 -14.26 -14.40 -35.39
CA LEU A 1011 -15.05 -13.38 -36.12
C LEU A 1011 -14.16 -12.53 -37.03
N TYR A 1012 -12.96 -12.12 -36.58
CA TYR A 1012 -12.00 -11.40 -37.41
C TYR A 1012 -11.45 -12.27 -38.55
N LYS A 1013 -11.17 -13.56 -38.29
CA LYS A 1013 -10.74 -14.53 -39.31
C LYS A 1013 -11.78 -14.65 -40.43
N LEU A 1014 -13.06 -14.82 -40.07
CA LEU A 1014 -14.17 -14.82 -41.03
C LEU A 1014 -14.30 -13.49 -41.79
N MET A 1015 -14.12 -12.34 -41.13
CA MET A 1015 -14.13 -11.02 -41.78
C MET A 1015 -12.99 -10.87 -42.81
N VAL A 1016 -11.78 -11.31 -42.46
CA VAL A 1016 -10.61 -11.30 -43.35
C VAL A 1016 -10.73 -12.30 -44.51
N GLU A 1017 -11.39 -13.44 -44.29
CA GLU A 1017 -11.69 -14.42 -45.34
C GLU A 1017 -12.76 -13.90 -46.31
N ALA A 1018 -13.82 -13.28 -45.80
CA ALA A 1018 -14.84 -12.61 -46.62
C ALA A 1018 -14.24 -11.48 -47.48
N GLN A 1019 -13.32 -10.68 -46.93
CA GLN A 1019 -12.61 -9.62 -47.66
C GLN A 1019 -11.61 -10.13 -48.72
N LYS A 1020 -11.34 -11.44 -48.79
CA LYS A 1020 -10.54 -12.09 -49.85
C LYS A 1020 -11.40 -12.79 -50.91
N GLY A 1021 -12.72 -12.84 -50.72
CA GLY A 1021 -13.68 -13.52 -51.59
C GLY A 1021 -14.47 -12.60 -52.54
N PHE A 1022 -14.01 -11.35 -52.72
CA PHE A 1022 -14.61 -10.31 -53.57
C PHE A 1022 -13.59 -9.75 -54.57
#